data_AF-A0A6V8K9D8-F1
#
_entry.id   AF-A0A6V8K9D8-F1
#
_cell.length_a   1.000
_cell.length_b   1.000
_cell.length_c   1.000
_cell.angle_alpha   90.00
_cell.angle_beta   90.00
_cell.angle_gamma   90.00
#
_symmetry.space_group_name_H-M   'P 1'
#
loop_
_entity.id
_entity.type
_entity.pdbx_description
1 polymer ?
#
loop_
_entity_poly.entity_id
_entity_poly.type
_entity_poly.pdbx_seq_one_letter_code
_entity_poly.pdbx_strand_id
1 'polypeptide(L)'
;MPQAVTGGGPVISAAGERSRSYRLPSKTIALTFDDGPDPQWTPQVRRVLDRHGVDATFFVVGAQVARHPNLARQLVADGHELGVHTFTHPYLGRLPEWRRQLEYAQTQLAIAHATGVRTRLLRFPYSSQPEAVDDAEWTMIREAGRQGYVVVVNDTDSRDWARPGVEAIVRQATPPAGEGAVVLMHDAGGDRTQTVAALDAFIPAMQARGYRFTTVTEGLRLAFSNAANQVPALQPNPPATAGQRWRGAALVWTVQVADGLLILLTVLFLAAGLLTVGRTVLALVVAVRHTRRPPRHRWSWTPAVTEPVSVIVPAFNEREGIAGTVGSLVGSDHERVEVIVVDDGSTDGTAGVVEALDLPGVRMIRKDNGGKPSALNAGIAAASHDLIVMVDGDTVVEPDSIRRLVQPFADPRVGAVAGNVKVGNRRGLVACWQHIEYVIGFNLDRRLYELLCCMPTVPGALGAFRRTAVAEAGGLSTDTLAEDTDLTMAICRAGWKIVYAEDARAWTEAPATLAQLWKQRYRWSYGTMQAMWKHRRAITDGGPSGRFGRVGLPLLGLFGVILPLLAPVIDLLAVYGLVFLDRGHTALAWLAMLCLQFASAAIAFRLDGERLRPLWTLPLQQFAYRQLMYLVIAQSAATALAGARLRWHKLHRTGLATTTGGR
;
A
#
# COMPACT_ATOMS: atom_id res chain seq x y z
N MET A 1 30.01 -42.40 6.71
CA MET A 1 31.05 -41.44 7.19
C MET A 1 32.37 -42.10 7.62
N PRO A 2 33.54 -41.41 7.56
CA PRO A 2 34.82 -41.95 8.04
C PRO A 2 34.92 -41.93 9.58
N GLN A 3 35.37 -43.03 10.21
CA GLN A 3 35.61 -43.10 11.67
C GLN A 3 36.59 -42.02 12.19
N ALA A 4 37.52 -41.58 11.34
CA ALA A 4 38.48 -40.51 11.63
C ALA A 4 37.84 -39.11 11.82
N VAL A 5 36.55 -38.96 11.50
CA VAL A 5 35.78 -37.73 11.73
C VAL A 5 34.87 -37.89 12.95
N THR A 6 34.19 -39.02 13.09
CA THR A 6 33.24 -39.26 14.20
C THR A 6 33.91 -39.44 15.57
N GLY A 7 35.16 -39.91 15.63
CA GLY A 7 35.93 -40.01 16.89
C GLY A 7 37.06 -38.99 17.02
N GLY A 8 37.20 -38.11 16.03
CA GLY A 8 38.39 -37.27 15.88
C GLY A 8 38.29 -35.95 16.62
N GLY A 9 37.81 -34.86 16.02
CA GLY A 9 37.68 -33.57 16.71
C GLY A 9 36.79 -32.53 16.00
N PRO A 10 36.49 -31.40 16.65
CA PRO A 10 35.48 -30.41 16.21
C PRO A 10 35.88 -29.61 14.97
N VAL A 11 37.13 -29.66 14.53
CA VAL A 11 37.58 -28.96 13.32
C VAL A 11 37.85 -29.97 12.21
N ILE A 12 37.05 -29.92 11.14
CA ILE A 12 37.01 -30.92 10.08
C ILE A 12 37.54 -30.33 8.77
N SER A 13 38.58 -30.95 8.20
CA SER A 13 39.11 -30.62 6.88
C SER A 13 38.89 -31.77 5.90
N ALA A 14 38.17 -31.48 4.82
CA ALA A 14 37.80 -32.44 3.78
C ALA A 14 38.29 -32.03 2.38
N ALA A 15 39.32 -31.19 2.29
CA ALA A 15 39.83 -30.63 1.03
C ALA A 15 40.74 -31.57 0.20
N GLY A 16 41.15 -32.73 0.73
CA GLY A 16 42.04 -33.69 0.06
C GLY A 16 41.49 -35.13 0.04
N GLU A 17 42.27 -36.06 -0.52
CA GLU A 17 41.89 -37.49 -0.64
C GLU A 17 41.61 -38.18 0.70
N ARG A 18 42.20 -37.67 1.80
CA ARG A 18 41.95 -38.13 3.16
C ARG A 18 41.39 -36.99 4.00
N SER A 19 40.21 -37.21 4.56
CA SER A 19 39.60 -36.30 5.52
C SER A 19 40.29 -36.39 6.88
N ARG A 20 40.47 -35.26 7.54
CA ARG A 20 41.08 -35.16 8.87
C ARG A 20 40.20 -34.32 9.77
N SER A 21 40.22 -34.63 11.05
CA SER A 21 39.63 -33.80 12.09
C SER A 21 40.63 -33.56 13.21
N TYR A 22 40.50 -32.42 13.89
CA TYR A 22 41.49 -31.92 14.85
C TYR A 22 40.82 -31.50 16.15
N ARG A 23 41.48 -31.80 17.28
CA ARG A 23 41.13 -31.31 18.61
C ARG A 23 42.04 -30.16 19.01
N LEU A 24 41.52 -29.29 19.87
CA LEU A 24 42.35 -28.28 20.53
C LEU A 24 43.25 -28.95 21.59
N PRO A 25 44.43 -28.36 21.90
CA PRO A 25 45.28 -28.86 22.97
C PRO A 25 44.57 -28.85 24.33
N SER A 26 45.05 -29.68 25.25
CA SER A 26 44.59 -29.69 26.64
C SER A 26 44.55 -28.29 27.25
N LYS A 27 43.50 -28.00 28.02
CA LYS A 27 43.26 -26.69 28.66
C LYS A 27 43.25 -25.50 27.69
N THR A 28 42.81 -25.69 26.44
CA THR A 28 42.63 -24.61 25.46
C THR A 28 41.16 -24.49 25.06
N ILE A 29 40.57 -23.31 25.17
CA ILE A 29 39.18 -23.03 24.78
C ILE A 29 39.16 -22.10 23.57
N ALA A 30 38.51 -22.53 22.48
CA ALA A 30 38.08 -21.62 21.43
C ALA A 30 36.62 -21.24 21.67
N LEU A 31 36.41 -20.00 22.10
CA LEU A 31 35.07 -19.46 22.28
C LEU A 31 34.52 -19.03 20.92
N THR A 32 33.34 -19.53 20.57
CA THR A 32 32.73 -19.30 19.27
C THR A 32 31.32 -18.74 19.38
N PHE A 33 30.99 -17.80 18.51
CA PHE A 33 29.70 -17.11 18.47
C PHE A 33 29.04 -17.25 17.11
N ASP A 34 27.78 -17.69 17.10
CA ASP A 34 26.98 -17.80 15.87
C ASP A 34 25.89 -16.70 15.81
N ASP A 35 25.38 -16.48 14.59
CA ASP A 35 24.26 -15.60 14.19
C ASP A 35 24.54 -14.10 14.01
N GLY A 36 25.60 -13.55 14.61
CA GLY A 36 25.92 -12.13 14.51
C GLY A 36 26.40 -11.65 13.12
N PRO A 37 26.72 -10.35 12.97
CA PRO A 37 26.68 -9.33 14.02
C PRO A 37 25.28 -8.72 14.23
N ASP A 38 24.84 -8.65 15.47
CA ASP A 38 23.63 -7.95 15.92
C ASP A 38 23.98 -6.58 16.52
N PRO A 39 23.26 -5.49 16.18
CA PRO A 39 23.58 -4.14 16.64
C PRO A 39 23.38 -3.90 18.14
N GLN A 40 22.62 -4.75 18.83
CA GLN A 40 22.38 -4.66 20.26
C GLN A 40 23.30 -5.59 21.06
N TRP A 41 23.48 -6.82 20.61
CA TRP A 41 24.12 -7.89 21.40
C TRP A 41 25.61 -8.10 21.11
N THR A 42 26.04 -8.08 19.84
CA THR A 42 27.46 -8.22 19.49
C THR A 42 28.35 -7.20 20.21
N PRO A 43 27.99 -5.90 20.32
CA PRO A 43 28.79 -4.94 21.09
C PRO A 43 28.88 -5.27 22.59
N GLN A 44 27.86 -5.90 23.17
CA GLN A 44 27.85 -6.29 24.58
C GLN A 44 28.76 -7.49 24.83
N VAL A 45 28.67 -8.52 23.98
CA VAL A 45 29.56 -9.68 24.00
C VAL A 45 31.01 -9.23 23.88
N ARG A 46 31.31 -8.41 22.86
CA ARG A 46 32.64 -7.82 22.63
C ARG A 46 33.20 -7.12 23.87
N ARG A 47 32.39 -6.27 24.54
CA ARG A 47 32.83 -5.60 25.78
C ARG A 47 33.20 -6.56 26.91
N VAL A 48 32.53 -7.70 27.01
CA VAL A 48 32.89 -8.73 28.01
C VAL A 48 34.19 -9.42 27.62
N LEU A 49 34.37 -9.74 26.34
CA LEU A 49 35.62 -10.32 25.83
C LEU A 49 36.81 -9.38 26.04
N ASP A 50 36.66 -8.09 25.70
CA ASP A 50 37.67 -7.05 25.90
C ASP A 50 38.06 -6.92 27.38
N ARG A 51 37.07 -6.92 28.27
CA ARG A 51 37.27 -6.81 29.73
C ARG A 51 38.15 -7.94 30.27
N HIS A 52 37.98 -9.15 29.74
CA HIS A 52 38.73 -10.34 30.19
C HIS A 52 39.94 -10.67 29.32
N GLY A 53 40.26 -9.83 28.32
CA GLY A 53 41.40 -10.01 27.43
C GLY A 53 41.33 -11.30 26.60
N VAL A 54 40.16 -11.64 26.09
CA VAL A 54 39.90 -12.89 25.35
C VAL A 54 39.58 -12.62 23.88
N ASP A 55 40.32 -13.26 22.99
CA ASP A 55 39.97 -13.35 21.57
C ASP A 55 39.00 -14.52 21.32
N ALA A 56 38.01 -14.31 20.45
CA ALA A 56 37.02 -15.31 20.07
C ALA A 56 36.88 -15.43 18.54
N THR A 57 36.16 -16.46 18.08
CA THR A 57 35.82 -16.65 16.67
C THR A 57 34.31 -16.45 16.44
N PHE A 58 33.93 -15.51 15.59
CA PHE A 58 32.54 -15.19 15.27
C PHE A 58 32.16 -15.77 13.91
N PHE A 59 31.26 -16.74 13.88
CA PHE A 59 30.62 -17.26 12.68
C PHE A 59 29.45 -16.36 12.30
N VAL A 60 29.71 -15.45 11.36
CA VAL A 60 28.79 -14.37 11.03
C VAL A 60 27.85 -14.72 9.89
N VAL A 61 26.62 -14.23 9.99
CA VAL A 61 25.61 -14.30 8.93
C VAL A 61 25.84 -13.17 7.93
N GLY A 62 26.02 -13.52 6.66
CA GLY A 62 26.43 -12.56 5.62
C GLY A 62 25.45 -11.40 5.41
N ALA A 63 24.14 -11.62 5.53
CA ALA A 63 23.15 -10.55 5.47
C ALA A 63 23.28 -9.56 6.64
N GLN A 64 23.68 -10.03 7.83
CA GLN A 64 23.93 -9.15 8.97
C GLN A 64 25.22 -8.35 8.81
N VAL A 65 26.27 -8.97 8.26
CA VAL A 65 27.50 -8.25 7.88
C VAL A 65 27.21 -7.16 6.84
N ALA A 66 26.34 -7.42 5.86
CA ALA A 66 25.95 -6.43 4.86
C ALA A 66 25.15 -5.25 5.45
N ARG A 67 24.29 -5.52 6.45
CA ARG A 67 23.53 -4.49 7.18
C ARG A 67 24.38 -3.69 8.15
N HIS A 68 25.34 -4.36 8.80
CA HIS A 68 26.15 -3.80 9.87
C HIS A 68 27.67 -3.99 9.62
N PRO A 69 28.21 -3.50 8.49
CA PRO A 69 29.60 -3.74 8.11
C PRO A 69 30.61 -3.14 9.11
N ASN A 70 30.21 -2.08 9.82
CA ASN A 70 31.04 -1.45 10.84
C ASN A 70 31.26 -2.38 12.05
N LEU A 71 30.28 -3.20 12.45
CA LEU A 71 30.43 -4.13 13.57
C LEU A 71 31.39 -5.26 13.22
N ALA A 72 31.26 -5.84 12.03
CA ALA A 72 32.21 -6.85 11.54
C ALA A 72 33.64 -6.29 11.47
N ARG A 73 33.80 -5.02 11.07
CA ARG A 73 35.12 -4.36 11.04
C ARG A 73 35.69 -4.17 12.44
N GLN A 74 34.85 -3.80 13.41
CA GLN A 74 35.26 -3.68 14.82
C GLN A 74 35.71 -5.02 15.38
N LEU A 75 34.95 -6.10 15.19
CA LEU A 75 35.35 -7.45 15.63
C LEU A 75 36.77 -7.82 15.16
N VAL A 76 37.08 -7.57 13.89
CA VAL A 76 38.43 -7.85 13.34
C VAL A 76 39.49 -6.90 13.91
N ALA A 77 39.14 -5.62 14.09
CA ALA A 77 40.07 -4.62 14.65
C ALA A 77 40.43 -4.91 16.12
N ASP A 78 39.52 -5.52 16.88
CA ASP A 78 39.73 -5.90 18.28
C ASP A 78 40.47 -7.25 18.44
N GLY A 79 40.84 -7.92 17.33
CA GLY A 79 41.62 -9.15 17.34
C GLY A 79 40.81 -10.44 17.15
N HIS A 80 39.49 -10.35 17.05
CA HIS A 80 38.64 -11.52 16.87
C HIS A 80 38.72 -12.12 15.45
N GLU A 81 38.51 -13.43 15.35
CA GLU A 81 38.48 -14.17 14.09
C GLU A 81 37.06 -14.23 13.53
N LEU A 82 36.91 -14.17 12.20
CA LEU A 82 35.61 -14.37 11.55
C LEU A 82 35.52 -15.75 10.88
N GLY A 83 34.32 -16.33 10.90
CA GLY A 83 33.92 -17.53 10.18
C GLY A 83 32.65 -17.27 9.36
N VAL A 84 32.40 -18.09 8.34
CA VAL A 84 31.15 -18.02 7.56
C VAL A 84 30.05 -18.81 8.28
N HIS A 85 28.87 -18.20 8.44
CA HIS A 85 27.66 -18.86 8.92
C HIS A 85 26.49 -18.74 7.94
N THR A 86 26.77 -18.82 6.64
CA THR A 86 25.83 -18.61 5.51
C THR A 86 25.29 -17.19 5.39
N PHE A 87 24.62 -16.87 4.27
CA PHE A 87 24.18 -15.50 4.00
C PHE A 87 22.83 -15.21 4.64
N THR A 88 21.90 -16.17 4.58
CA THR A 88 20.50 -16.03 5.03
C THR A 88 20.11 -16.98 6.17
N HIS A 89 21.07 -17.71 6.75
CA HIS A 89 20.83 -18.70 7.82
C HIS A 89 19.82 -19.82 7.46
N PRO A 90 19.86 -20.43 6.25
CA PRO A 90 18.92 -21.49 5.90
C PRO A 90 19.36 -22.85 6.45
N TYR A 91 18.42 -23.79 6.56
CA TYR A 91 18.74 -25.20 6.76
C TYR A 91 19.31 -25.82 5.47
N LEU A 92 20.63 -26.02 5.42
CA LEU A 92 21.38 -26.36 4.20
C LEU A 92 21.05 -27.75 3.62
N GLY A 93 20.59 -28.69 4.45
CA GLY A 93 20.25 -30.06 4.04
C GLY A 93 19.09 -30.14 3.04
N ARG A 94 18.27 -29.08 2.91
CA ARG A 94 17.15 -29.01 1.95
C ARG A 94 17.50 -28.27 0.65
N LEU A 95 18.69 -27.68 0.57
CA LEU A 95 19.08 -26.87 -0.58
C LEU A 95 19.86 -27.72 -1.60
N PRO A 96 19.85 -27.35 -2.89
CA PRO A 96 20.79 -27.90 -3.86
C PRO A 96 22.20 -27.31 -3.65
N GLU A 97 23.24 -28.02 -4.10
CA GLU A 97 24.65 -27.63 -3.93
C GLU A 97 24.94 -26.20 -4.42
N TRP A 98 24.47 -25.83 -5.61
CA TRP A 98 24.70 -24.48 -6.17
C TRP A 98 24.16 -23.37 -5.25
N ARG A 99 23.05 -23.61 -4.54
CA ARG A 99 22.48 -22.63 -3.62
C ARG A 99 23.30 -22.57 -2.33
N ARG A 100 23.76 -23.71 -1.81
CA ARG A 100 24.70 -23.74 -0.67
C ARG A 100 25.98 -22.96 -0.98
N GLN A 101 26.57 -23.18 -2.15
CA GLN A 101 27.75 -22.45 -2.62
C GLN A 101 27.52 -20.94 -2.64
N LEU A 102 26.34 -20.51 -3.12
CA LEU A 102 25.97 -19.10 -3.13
C LEU A 102 25.92 -18.49 -1.72
N GLU A 103 25.34 -19.19 -0.74
CA GLU A 103 25.29 -18.74 0.65
C GLU A 103 26.69 -18.49 1.23
N TYR A 104 27.64 -19.39 0.97
CA TYR A 104 29.02 -19.25 1.47
C TYR A 104 29.75 -18.11 0.75
N ALA A 105 29.63 -18.07 -0.58
CA ALA A 105 30.31 -17.09 -1.41
C ALA A 105 29.83 -15.67 -1.13
N GLN A 106 28.53 -15.45 -0.96
CA GLN A 106 27.98 -14.14 -0.63
C GLN A 106 28.43 -13.66 0.76
N THR A 107 28.50 -14.57 1.73
CA THR A 107 28.99 -14.25 3.08
C THR A 107 30.46 -13.85 3.06
N GLN A 108 31.29 -14.59 2.30
CA GLN A 108 32.69 -14.20 2.10
C GLN A 108 32.86 -12.84 1.45
N LEU A 109 32.03 -12.52 0.45
CA LEU A 109 32.07 -11.20 -0.20
C LEU A 109 31.65 -10.09 0.76
N ALA A 110 30.62 -10.31 1.59
CA ALA A 110 30.20 -9.37 2.62
C ALA A 110 31.32 -9.11 3.64
N ILE A 111 31.96 -10.18 4.16
CA ILE A 111 33.12 -10.08 5.06
C ILE A 111 34.26 -9.31 4.38
N ALA A 112 34.64 -9.71 3.16
CA ALA A 112 35.72 -9.09 2.41
C ALA A 112 35.54 -7.57 2.25
N HIS A 113 34.33 -7.13 1.92
CA HIS A 113 34.03 -5.71 1.80
C HIS A 113 34.04 -5.00 3.16
N ALA A 114 33.39 -5.57 4.17
CA ALA A 114 33.23 -4.93 5.47
C ALA A 114 34.57 -4.73 6.19
N THR A 115 35.44 -5.75 6.15
CA THR A 115 36.62 -5.87 7.02
C THR A 115 37.95 -5.86 6.27
N GLY A 116 37.95 -6.09 4.95
CA GLY A 116 39.17 -6.22 4.17
C GLY A 116 39.87 -7.58 4.30
N VAL A 117 39.30 -8.52 5.06
CA VAL A 117 39.82 -9.88 5.25
C VAL A 117 38.87 -10.93 4.69
N ARG A 118 39.33 -12.17 4.55
CA ARG A 118 38.52 -13.35 4.21
C ARG A 118 38.75 -14.42 5.26
N THR A 119 37.89 -15.44 5.31
CA THR A 119 38.07 -16.58 6.22
C THR A 119 38.16 -17.90 5.47
N ARG A 120 38.62 -18.96 6.14
CA ARG A 120 38.49 -20.35 5.68
C ARG A 120 37.56 -21.15 6.59
N LEU A 121 37.10 -20.58 7.69
CA LEU A 121 36.23 -21.25 8.63
C LEU A 121 34.79 -21.17 8.15
N LEU A 122 34.08 -22.28 8.26
CA LEU A 122 32.66 -22.40 7.94
C LEU A 122 31.99 -23.18 9.06
N ARG A 123 30.88 -22.68 9.57
CA ARG A 123 29.98 -23.45 10.44
C ARG A 123 28.60 -23.43 9.80
N PHE A 124 27.99 -24.59 9.66
CA PHE A 124 26.65 -24.69 9.09
C PHE A 124 25.61 -24.26 10.14
N PRO A 125 24.56 -23.52 9.76
CA PRO A 125 23.39 -23.33 10.61
C PRO A 125 22.86 -24.67 11.11
N TYR A 126 22.46 -24.71 12.38
CA TYR A 126 21.98 -25.93 13.05
C TYR A 126 23.01 -27.06 13.15
N SER A 127 24.31 -26.78 12.93
CA SER A 127 25.36 -27.78 13.10
C SER A 127 25.46 -28.26 14.55
N SER A 128 25.75 -29.54 14.72
CA SER A 128 25.87 -30.19 16.03
C SER A 128 27.28 -30.74 16.25
N GLN A 129 27.48 -31.50 17.33
CA GLN A 129 28.75 -32.14 17.69
C GLN A 129 29.28 -33.10 16.60
N PRO A 130 30.59 -33.41 16.57
CA PRO A 130 31.18 -34.34 15.60
C PRO A 130 30.47 -35.69 15.46
N GLU A 131 29.92 -36.21 16.56
CA GLU A 131 29.22 -37.49 16.63
C GLU A 131 27.81 -37.44 16.01
N ALA A 132 27.24 -36.25 15.87
CA ALA A 132 25.92 -36.02 15.28
C ALA A 132 25.96 -35.80 13.76
N VAL A 133 27.15 -35.75 13.16
CA VAL A 133 27.28 -35.59 11.71
C VAL A 133 26.74 -36.84 11.02
N ASP A 134 25.80 -36.65 10.09
CA ASP A 134 25.20 -37.72 9.29
C ASP A 134 25.76 -37.76 7.86
N ASP A 135 25.32 -38.73 7.04
CA ASP A 135 25.83 -38.86 5.65
C ASP A 135 25.45 -37.66 4.75
N ALA A 136 24.35 -36.94 5.05
CA ALA A 136 23.96 -35.75 4.32
C ALA A 136 24.87 -34.57 4.68
N GLU A 137 25.12 -34.35 5.96
CA GLU A 137 26.09 -33.37 6.46
C GLU A 137 27.50 -33.69 5.98
N TRP A 138 27.88 -34.96 5.93
CA TRP A 138 29.16 -35.39 5.38
C TRP A 138 29.37 -34.93 3.94
N THR A 139 28.33 -35.07 3.13
CA THR A 139 28.34 -34.64 1.73
C THR A 139 28.54 -33.13 1.66
N MET A 140 27.83 -32.36 2.49
CA MET A 140 28.00 -30.90 2.58
C MET A 140 29.40 -30.50 3.04
N ILE A 141 29.99 -31.20 4.02
CA ILE A 141 31.36 -30.96 4.50
C ILE A 141 32.37 -31.18 3.37
N ARG A 142 32.21 -32.25 2.57
CA ARG A 142 33.08 -32.51 1.41
C ARG A 142 32.92 -31.45 0.31
N GLU A 143 31.69 -31.02 0.02
CA GLU A 143 31.42 -29.93 -0.91
C GLU A 143 32.07 -28.61 -0.48
N ALA A 144 31.98 -28.27 0.80
CA ALA A 144 32.64 -27.09 1.37
C ALA A 144 34.17 -27.24 1.35
N GLY A 145 34.69 -28.43 1.64
CA GLY A 145 36.11 -28.77 1.57
C GLY A 145 36.70 -28.57 0.17
N ARG A 146 35.97 -28.95 -0.89
CA ARG A 146 36.36 -28.69 -2.30
C ARG A 146 36.49 -27.21 -2.63
N GLN A 147 35.78 -26.35 -1.89
CA GLN A 147 35.86 -24.89 -2.00
C GLN A 147 36.93 -24.27 -1.08
N GLY A 148 37.66 -25.10 -0.33
CA GLY A 148 38.75 -24.66 0.55
C GLY A 148 38.31 -24.22 1.94
N TYR A 149 37.08 -24.56 2.36
CA TYR A 149 36.62 -24.32 3.73
C TYR A 149 37.06 -25.45 4.67
N VAL A 150 37.29 -25.06 5.92
CA VAL A 150 37.42 -25.94 7.08
C VAL A 150 36.13 -25.81 7.88
N VAL A 151 35.43 -26.93 8.05
CA VAL A 151 34.15 -26.94 8.77
C VAL A 151 34.41 -27.05 10.26
N VAL A 152 33.81 -26.16 11.05
CA VAL A 152 33.96 -26.11 12.51
C VAL A 152 32.63 -26.44 13.15
N VAL A 153 32.60 -27.55 13.87
CA VAL A 153 31.51 -27.90 14.79
C VAL A 153 31.92 -27.54 16.22
N ASN A 154 31.26 -28.06 17.25
CA ASN A 154 31.51 -27.72 18.65
C ASN A 154 31.62 -28.97 19.52
N ASP A 155 32.44 -28.91 20.57
CA ASP A 155 32.49 -29.96 21.60
C ASP A 155 31.39 -29.72 22.65
N THR A 156 31.20 -28.45 23.02
CA THR A 156 30.18 -28.02 24.00
C THR A 156 29.22 -27.02 23.36
N ASP A 157 27.93 -27.18 23.64
CA ASP A 157 26.87 -26.23 23.29
C ASP A 157 26.30 -25.66 24.57
N SER A 158 26.41 -24.35 24.74
CA SER A 158 25.91 -23.65 25.93
C SER A 158 24.37 -23.58 26.00
N ARG A 159 23.68 -23.85 24.89
CA ARG A 159 22.23 -23.72 24.68
C ARG A 159 21.66 -22.37 25.11
N ASP A 160 22.49 -21.34 25.07
CA ASP A 160 22.14 -19.98 25.46
C ASP A 160 20.99 -19.39 24.63
N TRP A 161 20.85 -19.83 23.37
CA TRP A 161 19.72 -19.52 22.49
C TRP A 161 18.36 -19.88 23.13
N ALA A 162 18.29 -20.95 23.93
CA ALA A 162 17.08 -21.40 24.63
C ALA A 162 16.80 -20.63 25.93
N ARG A 163 17.73 -19.76 26.37
CA ARG A 163 17.65 -18.97 27.61
C ARG A 163 17.43 -19.80 28.89
N PRO A 164 18.24 -20.85 29.16
CA PRO A 164 18.04 -21.77 30.28
C PRO A 164 18.47 -21.22 31.66
N GLY A 165 18.99 -20.01 31.73
CA GLY A 165 19.57 -19.38 32.93
C GLY A 165 21.09 -19.40 32.93
N VAL A 166 21.70 -18.40 33.57
CA VAL A 166 23.17 -18.15 33.57
C VAL A 166 23.97 -19.37 34.04
N GLU A 167 23.59 -19.98 35.17
CA GLU A 167 24.31 -21.15 35.71
C GLU A 167 24.25 -22.36 34.77
N ALA A 168 23.13 -22.55 34.09
CA ALA A 168 22.97 -23.64 33.13
C ALA A 168 23.86 -23.42 31.90
N ILE A 169 23.94 -22.18 31.40
CA ILE A 169 24.82 -21.80 30.28
C ILE A 169 26.28 -22.04 30.66
N VAL A 170 26.73 -21.56 31.83
CA VAL A 170 28.12 -21.75 32.32
C VAL A 170 28.45 -23.23 32.46
N ARG A 171 27.54 -24.02 33.05
CA ARG A 171 27.73 -25.47 33.23
C ARG A 171 27.85 -26.19 31.89
N GLN A 172 27.00 -25.87 30.92
CA GLN A 172 26.98 -26.52 29.61
C GLN A 172 28.17 -26.11 28.73
N ALA A 173 28.65 -24.87 28.87
CA ALA A 173 29.84 -24.37 28.19
C ALA A 173 31.15 -24.91 28.78
N THR A 174 31.13 -25.46 29.99
CA THR A 174 32.34 -25.96 30.66
C THR A 174 32.74 -27.33 30.11
N PRO A 175 33.93 -27.46 29.48
CA PRO A 175 34.39 -28.74 28.97
C PRO A 175 34.82 -29.70 30.11
N PRO A 176 34.96 -31.01 29.81
CA PRO A 176 35.57 -31.96 30.75
C PRO A 176 36.96 -31.50 31.23
N ALA A 177 37.31 -31.90 32.45
CA ALA A 177 38.51 -31.40 33.13
C ALA A 177 39.79 -31.76 32.36
N GLY A 178 40.57 -30.74 31.99
CA GLY A 178 41.85 -30.89 31.30
C GLY A 178 41.76 -31.00 29.77
N GLU A 179 40.56 -31.16 29.20
CA GLU A 179 40.35 -31.21 27.76
C GLU A 179 40.36 -29.81 27.13
N GLY A 180 40.71 -29.73 25.84
CA GLY A 180 40.49 -28.54 25.03
C GLY A 180 39.14 -28.60 24.33
N ALA A 181 38.49 -27.46 24.09
CA ALA A 181 37.15 -27.44 23.51
C ALA A 181 36.86 -26.22 22.64
N VAL A 182 36.11 -26.46 21.56
CA VAL A 182 35.36 -25.42 20.84
C VAL A 182 34.00 -25.26 21.51
N VAL A 183 33.78 -24.10 22.13
CA VAL A 183 32.57 -23.77 22.90
C VAL A 183 31.64 -22.92 22.04
N LEU A 184 30.40 -23.37 21.84
CA LEU A 184 29.37 -22.63 21.08
C LEU A 184 28.49 -21.76 21.98
N MET A 185 28.38 -20.48 21.61
CA MET A 185 27.45 -19.48 22.14
C MET A 185 26.87 -18.66 20.99
N HIS A 186 25.92 -17.75 21.27
CA HIS A 186 25.28 -16.91 20.25
C HIS A 186 25.39 -15.44 20.60
N ASP A 187 25.69 -14.59 19.61
CA ASP A 187 25.70 -13.13 19.77
C ASP A 187 24.52 -12.44 19.06
N ALA A 188 23.57 -13.21 18.53
CA ALA A 188 22.30 -12.73 17.96
C ALA A 188 21.14 -13.72 18.22
N GLY A 189 20.10 -13.73 17.40
CA GLY A 189 19.00 -14.71 17.52
C GLY A 189 18.05 -14.47 18.72
N GLY A 190 17.79 -13.21 19.06
CA GLY A 190 16.89 -12.81 20.15
C GLY A 190 17.63 -12.26 21.38
N ASP A 191 16.95 -12.23 22.53
CA ASP A 191 17.51 -11.66 23.77
C ASP A 191 18.70 -12.49 24.30
N ARG A 192 19.90 -11.87 24.34
CA ARG A 192 21.17 -12.47 24.80
C ARG A 192 21.62 -12.01 26.19
N THR A 193 20.73 -11.45 27.02
CA THR A 193 21.09 -10.97 28.37
C THR A 193 21.77 -12.06 29.22
N GLN A 194 21.25 -13.29 29.18
CA GLN A 194 21.82 -14.42 29.92
C GLN A 194 23.19 -14.85 29.35
N THR A 195 23.38 -14.79 28.03
CA THR A 195 24.66 -15.11 27.39
C THR A 195 25.75 -14.14 27.87
N VAL A 196 25.47 -12.83 27.85
CA VAL A 196 26.41 -11.80 28.29
C VAL A 196 26.80 -12.00 29.76
N ALA A 197 25.83 -12.27 30.63
CA ALA A 197 26.09 -12.53 32.05
C ALA A 197 26.86 -13.84 32.27
N ALA A 198 26.55 -14.89 31.50
CA ALA A 198 27.26 -16.17 31.57
C ALA A 198 28.71 -16.06 31.11
N LEU A 199 29.00 -15.27 30.07
CA LEU A 199 30.37 -14.99 29.65
C LEU A 199 31.20 -14.34 30.76
N ASP A 200 30.63 -13.34 31.43
CA ASP A 200 31.31 -12.58 32.49
C ASP A 200 31.61 -13.44 33.73
N ALA A 201 30.91 -14.56 33.91
CA ALA A 201 31.19 -15.57 34.93
C ALA A 201 32.10 -16.71 34.42
N PHE A 202 31.89 -17.16 33.19
CA PHE A 202 32.55 -18.34 32.61
C PHE A 202 34.05 -18.10 32.36
N ILE A 203 34.39 -16.96 31.73
CA ILE A 203 35.76 -16.64 31.34
C ILE A 203 36.71 -16.63 32.55
N PRO A 204 36.46 -15.84 33.63
CA PRO A 204 37.35 -15.83 34.77
C PRO A 204 37.40 -17.18 35.49
N ALA A 205 36.29 -17.92 35.55
CA ALA A 205 36.26 -19.25 36.15
C ALA A 205 37.15 -20.25 35.40
N MET A 206 37.20 -20.20 34.07
CA MET A 206 38.07 -21.07 33.27
C MET A 206 39.54 -20.61 33.32
N GLN A 207 39.81 -19.31 33.28
CA GLN A 207 41.16 -18.76 33.47
C GLN A 207 41.74 -19.18 34.82
N ALA A 208 40.94 -19.12 35.90
CA ALA A 208 41.35 -19.58 37.24
C ALA A 208 41.67 -21.10 37.29
N ARG A 209 41.07 -21.90 36.41
CA ARG A 209 41.37 -23.34 36.25
C ARG A 209 42.57 -23.61 35.33
N GLY A 210 43.22 -22.56 34.84
CA GLY A 210 44.39 -22.61 33.98
C GLY A 210 44.09 -22.86 32.50
N TYR A 211 42.86 -22.57 32.04
CA TYR A 211 42.53 -22.63 30.62
C TYR A 211 43.00 -21.38 29.88
N ARG A 212 43.55 -21.59 28.68
CA ARG A 212 43.89 -20.51 27.74
C ARG A 212 42.79 -20.34 26.71
N PHE A 213 42.33 -19.11 26.50
CA PHE A 213 41.41 -18.78 25.43
C PHE A 213 42.15 -18.45 24.13
N THR A 214 41.63 -18.93 23.00
CA THR A 214 42.20 -18.71 21.67
C THR A 214 41.10 -18.57 20.62
N THR A 215 41.42 -18.08 19.43
CA THR A 215 40.57 -18.30 18.26
C THR A 215 40.69 -19.75 17.77
N VAL A 216 39.80 -20.20 16.88
CA VAL A 216 39.85 -21.55 16.31
C VAL A 216 41.15 -21.77 15.54
N THR A 217 41.55 -20.82 14.69
CA THR A 217 42.80 -20.96 13.91
C THR A 217 44.05 -20.94 14.81
N GLU A 218 44.06 -20.12 15.85
CA GLU A 218 45.15 -20.11 16.84
C GLU A 218 45.26 -21.44 17.58
N GLY A 219 44.13 -21.97 18.06
CA GLY A 219 44.08 -23.26 18.75
C GLY A 219 44.59 -24.41 17.88
N LEU A 220 44.26 -24.41 16.58
CA LEU A 220 44.80 -25.36 15.61
C LEU A 220 46.31 -25.21 15.44
N ARG A 221 46.83 -23.97 15.39
CA ARG A 221 48.27 -23.74 15.28
C ARG A 221 49.02 -24.32 16.47
N LEU A 222 48.49 -24.18 17.68
CA LEU A 222 49.07 -24.78 18.88
C LEU A 222 49.08 -26.31 18.79
N ALA A 223 47.96 -26.91 18.38
CA ALA A 223 47.88 -28.36 18.19
C ALA A 223 48.93 -28.87 17.19
N PHE A 224 49.18 -28.11 16.12
CA PHE A 224 50.18 -28.44 15.11
C PHE A 224 51.62 -28.18 15.55
N SER A 225 51.88 -27.11 16.31
CA SER A 225 53.23 -26.81 16.82
C SER A 225 53.74 -27.88 17.79
N ASN A 226 52.84 -28.53 18.53
CA ASN A 226 53.16 -29.65 19.40
C ASN A 226 53.41 -30.96 18.62
N ALA A 227 53.06 -31.01 17.33
CA ALA A 227 53.11 -32.19 16.47
C ALA A 227 54.24 -32.11 15.43
N ALA A 228 55.49 -31.85 15.87
CA ALA A 228 56.79 -32.08 15.19
C ALA A 228 56.95 -31.88 13.65
N ASN A 229 56.03 -31.21 12.94
CA ASN A 229 56.04 -31.03 11.50
C ASN A 229 55.83 -29.56 11.13
N GLN A 230 56.53 -29.09 10.10
CA GLN A 230 56.35 -27.76 9.52
C GLN A 230 54.95 -27.65 8.90
N VAL A 231 54.03 -27.00 9.63
CA VAL A 231 52.68 -26.74 9.15
C VAL A 231 52.65 -25.38 8.45
N PRO A 232 51.95 -25.23 7.29
CA PRO A 232 51.78 -23.94 6.64
C PRO A 232 51.26 -22.90 7.65
N ALA A 233 51.71 -21.64 7.53
CA ALA A 233 51.24 -20.55 8.37
C ALA A 233 49.71 -20.37 8.25
N LEU A 234 48.95 -20.97 9.17
CA LEU A 234 47.52 -20.74 9.31
C LEU A 234 47.33 -19.37 9.94
N GLN A 235 47.02 -18.37 9.11
CA GLN A 235 46.76 -17.02 9.55
C GLN A 235 45.24 -16.84 9.77
N PRO A 236 44.79 -16.36 10.95
CA PRO A 236 43.42 -15.90 11.11
C PRO A 236 43.19 -14.68 10.22
N ASN A 237 42.00 -14.55 9.63
CA ASN A 237 41.62 -13.37 8.84
C ASN A 237 42.63 -12.96 7.73
N PRO A 238 43.04 -13.85 6.80
CA PRO A 238 43.92 -13.46 5.70
C PRO A 238 43.35 -12.31 4.86
N PRO A 239 44.18 -11.46 4.23
CA PRO A 239 43.70 -10.32 3.46
C PRO A 239 42.84 -10.75 2.27
N ALA A 240 41.78 -9.99 2.02
CA ALA A 240 40.92 -10.14 0.84
C ALA A 240 41.53 -9.44 -0.38
N THR A 241 41.31 -10.02 -1.56
CA THR A 241 41.76 -9.39 -2.82
C THR A 241 40.92 -8.17 -3.16
N ALA A 242 41.47 -7.24 -3.95
CA ALA A 242 40.73 -6.07 -4.42
C ALA A 242 39.43 -6.45 -5.16
N GLY A 243 39.46 -7.50 -5.98
CA GLY A 243 38.28 -8.00 -6.70
C GLY A 243 37.17 -8.50 -5.77
N GLN A 244 37.52 -9.19 -4.68
CA GLN A 244 36.54 -9.61 -3.67
C GLN A 244 35.93 -8.41 -2.95
N ARG A 245 36.73 -7.40 -2.60
CA ARG A 245 36.23 -6.17 -1.95
C ARG A 245 35.26 -5.39 -2.82
N TRP A 246 35.53 -5.28 -4.13
CA TRP A 246 34.63 -4.62 -5.08
C TRP A 246 33.32 -5.38 -5.31
N ARG A 247 33.38 -6.70 -5.50
CA ARG A 247 32.16 -7.54 -5.61
C ARG A 247 31.34 -7.52 -4.33
N GLY A 248 32.01 -7.55 -3.18
CA GLY A 248 31.38 -7.37 -1.88
C GLY A 248 30.76 -5.99 -1.71
N ALA A 249 31.39 -4.92 -2.19
CA ALA A 249 30.83 -3.57 -2.17
C ALA A 249 29.50 -3.51 -2.94
N ALA A 250 29.47 -4.09 -4.13
CA ALA A 250 28.24 -4.19 -4.92
C ALA A 250 27.14 -4.97 -4.17
N LEU A 251 27.47 -6.12 -3.60
CA LEU A 251 26.54 -6.94 -2.81
C LEU A 251 25.98 -6.18 -1.60
N VAL A 252 26.85 -5.56 -0.80
CA VAL A 252 26.46 -4.80 0.39
C VAL A 252 25.61 -3.60 0.02
N TRP A 253 25.98 -2.86 -1.03
CA TRP A 253 25.18 -1.76 -1.55
C TRP A 253 23.78 -2.23 -2.00
N THR A 254 23.67 -3.37 -2.69
CA THR A 254 22.37 -3.94 -3.07
C THR A 254 21.49 -4.26 -1.87
N VAL A 255 22.05 -4.87 -0.81
CA VAL A 255 21.30 -5.15 0.43
C VAL A 255 20.83 -3.87 1.09
N GLN A 256 21.71 -2.88 1.23
CA GLN A 256 21.39 -1.59 1.87
C GLN A 256 20.33 -0.79 1.08
N VAL A 257 20.41 -0.79 -0.25
CA VAL A 257 19.38 -0.18 -1.11
C VAL A 257 18.05 -0.90 -0.96
N ALA A 258 18.04 -2.24 -0.93
CA ALA A 258 16.83 -3.03 -0.76
C ALA A 258 16.17 -2.78 0.61
N ASP A 259 16.94 -2.79 1.69
CA ASP A 259 16.42 -2.49 3.04
C ASP A 259 15.93 -1.03 3.12
N GLY A 260 16.67 -0.07 2.56
CA GLY A 260 16.27 1.34 2.52
C GLY A 260 14.97 1.55 1.74
N LEU A 261 14.80 0.86 0.61
CA LEU A 261 13.56 0.87 -0.16
C LEU A 261 12.40 0.26 0.64
N LEU A 262 12.62 -0.85 1.32
CA LEU A 262 11.59 -1.50 2.15
C LEU A 262 11.13 -0.56 3.30
N ILE A 263 12.08 0.13 3.95
CA ILE A 263 11.77 1.12 4.99
C ILE A 263 10.96 2.28 4.39
N LEU A 264 11.40 2.83 3.26
CA LEU A 264 10.67 3.91 2.57
C LEU A 264 9.25 3.48 2.21
N LEU A 265 9.08 2.30 1.62
CA LEU A 265 7.76 1.74 1.28
C LEU A 265 6.89 1.55 2.52
N THR A 266 7.47 1.09 3.63
CA THR A 266 6.76 0.93 4.91
C THR A 266 6.30 2.28 5.46
N VAL A 267 7.16 3.31 5.44
CA VAL A 267 6.80 4.67 5.89
C VAL A 267 5.70 5.27 5.02
N LEU A 268 5.84 5.17 3.69
CA LEU A 268 4.83 5.64 2.74
C LEU A 268 3.49 4.90 2.94
N PHE A 269 3.55 3.59 3.20
CA PHE A 269 2.38 2.78 3.50
C PHE A 269 1.67 3.23 4.79
N LEU A 270 2.42 3.42 5.88
CA LEU A 270 1.87 3.91 7.14
C LEU A 270 1.26 5.31 6.99
N ALA A 271 1.93 6.20 6.25
CA ALA A 271 1.42 7.53 5.95
C ALA A 271 0.13 7.48 5.13
N ALA A 272 0.09 6.69 4.06
CA ALA A 272 -1.10 6.48 3.23
C ALA A 272 -2.27 5.90 4.05
N GLY A 273 -1.99 4.90 4.90
CA GLY A 273 -2.95 4.29 5.81
C GLY A 273 -3.52 5.31 6.80
N LEU A 274 -2.65 6.08 7.46
CA LEU A 274 -3.06 7.12 8.40
C LEU A 274 -3.90 8.22 7.74
N LEU A 275 -3.52 8.67 6.54
CA LEU A 275 -4.27 9.66 5.76
C LEU A 275 -5.66 9.14 5.38
N THR A 276 -5.75 7.88 4.98
CA THR A 276 -7.01 7.24 4.59
C THR A 276 -7.93 7.09 5.79
N VAL A 277 -7.44 6.52 6.89
CA VAL A 277 -8.20 6.37 8.14
C VAL A 277 -8.62 7.74 8.67
N GLY A 278 -7.71 8.72 8.69
CA GLY A 278 -7.99 10.09 9.14
C GLY A 278 -9.09 10.75 8.33
N ARG A 279 -9.03 10.66 6.98
CA ARG A 279 -10.09 11.16 6.10
C ARG A 279 -11.43 10.46 6.37
N THR A 280 -11.45 9.13 6.48
CA THR A 280 -12.68 8.37 6.73
C THR A 280 -13.30 8.74 8.07
N VAL A 281 -12.51 8.82 9.13
CA VAL A 281 -12.99 9.25 10.47
C VAL A 281 -13.54 10.67 10.41
N LEU A 282 -12.84 11.59 9.74
CA LEU A 282 -13.33 12.96 9.57
C LEU A 282 -14.67 13.00 8.83
N ALA A 283 -14.80 12.28 7.70
CA ALA A 283 -16.04 12.21 6.93
C ALA A 283 -17.21 11.63 7.76
N LEU A 284 -16.95 10.59 8.56
CA LEU A 284 -17.95 10.00 9.46
C LEU A 284 -18.37 10.98 10.56
N VAL A 285 -17.41 11.65 11.20
CA VAL A 285 -17.69 12.65 12.25
C VAL A 285 -18.52 13.80 11.68
N VAL A 286 -18.16 14.29 10.49
CA VAL A 286 -18.93 15.31 9.75
C VAL A 286 -20.36 14.82 9.49
N ALA A 287 -20.53 13.63 8.93
CA ALA A 287 -21.83 13.10 8.56
C ALA A 287 -22.75 12.87 9.78
N VAL A 288 -22.20 12.36 10.89
CA VAL A 288 -22.96 12.14 12.13
C VAL A 288 -23.28 13.47 12.83
N ARG A 289 -22.37 14.44 12.86
CA ARG A 289 -22.65 15.76 13.45
C ARG A 289 -23.69 16.53 12.64
N HIS A 290 -23.63 16.44 11.31
CA HIS A 290 -24.61 17.06 10.42
C HIS A 290 -26.02 16.49 10.66
N THR A 291 -26.13 15.18 10.83
CA THR A 291 -27.42 14.51 11.06
C THR A 291 -28.05 14.80 12.42
N ARG A 292 -27.24 15.10 13.44
CA ARG A 292 -27.72 15.48 14.78
C ARG A 292 -28.14 16.94 14.92
N ARG A 293 -27.89 17.81 13.93
CA ARG A 293 -28.38 19.19 13.94
C ARG A 293 -29.89 19.22 13.66
N PRO A 294 -30.70 19.92 14.47
CA PRO A 294 -32.16 19.88 14.36
C PRO A 294 -32.65 20.36 12.98
N PRO A 295 -33.71 19.75 12.41
CA PRO A 295 -34.26 20.09 11.08
C PRO A 295 -34.66 21.56 10.92
N ARG A 296 -34.91 22.27 12.03
CA ARG A 296 -35.33 23.68 12.05
C ARG A 296 -34.32 24.65 11.40
N HIS A 297 -33.06 24.26 11.22
CA HIS A 297 -32.07 25.05 10.49
C HIS A 297 -31.84 24.56 9.04
N ARG A 298 -32.45 23.44 8.65
CA ARG A 298 -32.33 22.85 7.30
C ARG A 298 -33.31 23.46 6.29
N TRP A 299 -34.34 24.14 6.80
CA TRP A 299 -35.40 24.81 6.04
C TRP A 299 -35.46 26.31 6.30
N SER A 300 -34.42 26.89 6.90
CA SER A 300 -34.34 28.34 7.14
C SER A 300 -33.85 29.12 5.91
N TRP A 301 -34.01 28.57 4.71
CA TRP A 301 -33.90 29.34 3.47
C TRP A 301 -35.19 30.15 3.34
N THR A 302 -35.32 31.15 4.22
CA THR A 302 -36.42 32.10 4.22
C THR A 302 -35.94 33.39 3.57
N PRO A 303 -36.68 33.94 2.59
CA PRO A 303 -37.93 33.41 2.03
C PRO A 303 -37.71 32.16 1.15
N ALA A 304 -38.75 31.34 1.02
CA ALA A 304 -38.73 30.16 0.14
C ALA A 304 -38.54 30.59 -1.32
N VAL A 305 -37.74 29.84 -2.07
CA VAL A 305 -37.46 30.10 -3.49
C VAL A 305 -38.58 29.48 -4.31
N THR A 306 -39.42 30.31 -4.91
CA THR A 306 -40.56 29.92 -5.77
C THR A 306 -40.42 30.44 -7.19
N GLU A 307 -39.28 31.04 -7.51
CA GLU A 307 -38.94 31.55 -8.82
C GLU A 307 -39.07 30.45 -9.89
N PRO A 308 -39.53 30.79 -11.10
CA PRO A 308 -39.62 29.83 -12.18
C PRO A 308 -38.24 29.31 -12.58
N VAL A 309 -38.19 28.07 -13.06
CA VAL A 309 -36.94 27.37 -13.39
C VAL A 309 -36.96 26.89 -14.85
N SER A 310 -35.80 26.92 -15.49
CA SER A 310 -35.59 26.30 -16.81
C SER A 310 -34.78 25.01 -16.63
N VAL A 311 -35.38 23.87 -16.92
CA VAL A 311 -34.73 22.55 -16.88
C VAL A 311 -34.24 22.20 -18.27
N ILE A 312 -32.96 21.91 -18.40
CA ILE A 312 -32.30 21.56 -19.66
C ILE A 312 -32.00 20.07 -19.65
N VAL A 313 -32.49 19.38 -20.67
CA VAL A 313 -32.30 17.94 -20.87
C VAL A 313 -31.52 17.72 -22.17
N PRO A 314 -30.19 17.49 -22.12
CA PRO A 314 -29.43 17.12 -23.31
C PRO A 314 -29.78 15.68 -23.71
N ALA A 315 -30.08 15.47 -24.97
CA ALA A 315 -30.49 14.18 -25.50
C ALA A 315 -29.64 13.81 -26.74
N PHE A 316 -29.04 12.62 -26.73
CA PHE A 316 -28.40 12.04 -27.90
C PHE A 316 -28.56 10.51 -27.87
N ASN A 317 -29.48 10.00 -28.68
CA ASN A 317 -29.87 8.60 -28.69
C ASN A 317 -30.33 8.08 -27.31
N GLU A 318 -31.33 8.74 -26.74
CA GLU A 318 -31.92 8.47 -25.42
C GLU A 318 -33.37 7.94 -25.52
N ARG A 319 -33.73 7.28 -26.65
CA ARG A 319 -35.11 6.84 -26.93
C ARG A 319 -35.79 6.10 -25.77
N GLU A 320 -35.05 5.22 -25.09
CA GLU A 320 -35.58 4.39 -24.00
C GLU A 320 -35.79 5.15 -22.68
N GLY A 321 -35.02 6.20 -22.42
CA GLY A 321 -35.05 6.93 -21.14
C GLY A 321 -35.83 8.24 -21.19
N ILE A 322 -35.84 8.92 -22.35
CA ILE A 322 -36.24 10.32 -22.45
C ILE A 322 -37.70 10.57 -22.05
N ALA A 323 -38.60 9.63 -22.33
CA ALA A 323 -40.02 9.77 -21.99
C ALA A 323 -40.25 9.81 -20.47
N GLY A 324 -39.56 8.93 -19.73
CA GLY A 324 -39.62 8.90 -18.26
C GLY A 324 -39.03 10.17 -17.65
N THR A 325 -37.89 10.63 -18.18
CA THR A 325 -37.23 11.87 -17.78
C THR A 325 -38.16 13.07 -17.93
N VAL A 326 -38.64 13.34 -19.16
CA VAL A 326 -39.50 14.49 -19.46
C VAL A 326 -40.81 14.42 -18.67
N GLY A 327 -41.44 13.25 -18.59
CA GLY A 327 -42.66 13.05 -17.80
C GLY A 327 -42.46 13.36 -16.31
N SER A 328 -41.33 12.96 -15.72
CA SER A 328 -41.02 13.25 -14.31
C SER A 328 -40.76 14.73 -14.03
N LEU A 329 -40.20 15.45 -15.00
CA LEU A 329 -39.94 16.90 -14.89
C LEU A 329 -41.23 17.71 -14.96
N VAL A 330 -42.12 17.37 -15.90
CA VAL A 330 -43.44 18.01 -16.01
C VAL A 330 -44.32 17.67 -14.82
N GLY A 331 -44.18 16.47 -14.25
CA GLY A 331 -44.88 16.02 -13.04
C GLY A 331 -44.30 16.55 -11.71
N SER A 332 -43.34 17.48 -11.75
CA SER A 332 -42.74 18.10 -10.57
C SER A 332 -43.73 18.99 -9.81
N ASP A 333 -43.63 19.06 -8.48
CA ASP A 333 -44.50 19.86 -7.60
C ASP A 333 -44.12 21.35 -7.51
N HIS A 334 -43.11 21.77 -8.29
CA HIS A 334 -42.69 23.17 -8.39
C HIS A 334 -43.58 23.93 -9.37
N GLU A 335 -44.15 25.06 -8.95
CA GLU A 335 -45.25 25.73 -9.66
C GLU A 335 -44.96 26.13 -11.11
N ARG A 336 -43.70 26.42 -11.45
CA ARG A 336 -43.31 26.92 -12.79
C ARG A 336 -42.01 26.29 -13.28
N VAL A 337 -42.14 25.23 -14.08
CA VAL A 337 -41.03 24.50 -14.70
C VAL A 337 -41.14 24.61 -16.22
N GLU A 338 -40.16 25.25 -16.85
CA GLU A 338 -39.94 25.20 -18.29
C GLU A 338 -38.98 24.04 -18.58
N VAL A 339 -39.36 23.09 -19.44
CA VAL A 339 -38.50 21.96 -19.82
C VAL A 339 -37.99 22.19 -21.24
N ILE A 340 -36.67 22.28 -21.42
CA ILE A 340 -36.00 22.44 -22.71
C ILE A 340 -35.24 21.16 -23.02
N VAL A 341 -35.75 20.37 -23.96
CA VAL A 341 -35.06 19.19 -24.46
C VAL A 341 -34.20 19.59 -25.65
N VAL A 342 -32.90 19.33 -25.58
CA VAL A 342 -31.96 19.63 -26.66
C VAL A 342 -31.51 18.32 -27.30
N ASP A 343 -32.08 18.00 -28.46
CA ASP A 343 -31.68 16.87 -29.29
C ASP A 343 -30.41 17.22 -30.07
N ASP A 344 -29.29 16.60 -29.71
CA ASP A 344 -27.96 16.81 -30.28
C ASP A 344 -27.72 15.87 -31.48
N GLY A 345 -28.71 15.79 -32.37
CA GLY A 345 -28.64 15.03 -33.62
C GLY A 345 -28.87 13.52 -33.42
N SER A 346 -29.91 13.15 -32.67
CA SER A 346 -30.23 11.73 -32.42
C SER A 346 -30.66 11.00 -33.71
N THR A 347 -30.30 9.73 -33.81
CA THR A 347 -30.61 8.86 -34.96
C THR A 347 -31.58 7.72 -34.64
N ASP A 348 -31.95 7.55 -33.37
CA ASP A 348 -32.76 6.43 -32.88
C ASP A 348 -34.25 6.76 -32.71
N GLY A 349 -34.67 7.97 -33.07
CA GLY A 349 -36.03 8.46 -32.91
C GLY A 349 -36.32 9.18 -31.58
N THR A 350 -35.29 9.50 -30.78
CA THR A 350 -35.42 10.26 -29.52
C THR A 350 -36.30 11.51 -29.66
N ALA A 351 -36.04 12.36 -30.66
CA ALA A 351 -36.84 13.56 -30.90
C ALA A 351 -38.32 13.24 -31.18
N GLY A 352 -38.60 12.19 -31.95
CA GLY A 352 -39.98 11.77 -32.23
C GLY A 352 -40.72 11.31 -30.97
N VAL A 353 -40.03 10.68 -30.01
CA VAL A 353 -40.62 10.31 -28.72
C VAL A 353 -41.05 11.55 -27.94
N VAL A 354 -40.19 12.57 -27.86
CA VAL A 354 -40.47 13.80 -27.09
C VAL A 354 -41.62 14.59 -27.72
N GLU A 355 -41.65 14.71 -29.06
CA GLU A 355 -42.77 15.33 -29.78
C GLU A 355 -44.09 14.60 -29.56
N ALA A 356 -44.07 13.26 -29.54
CA ALA A 356 -45.27 12.46 -29.35
C ALA A 356 -45.86 12.55 -27.93
N LEU A 357 -45.11 13.03 -26.94
CA LEU A 357 -45.63 13.22 -25.58
C LEU A 357 -46.62 14.38 -25.49
N ASP A 358 -46.51 15.39 -26.36
CA ASP A 358 -47.37 16.59 -26.43
C ASP A 358 -47.63 17.23 -25.06
N LEU A 359 -46.57 17.32 -24.23
CA LEU A 359 -46.68 17.83 -22.86
C LEU A 359 -46.55 19.36 -22.81
N PRO A 360 -47.42 20.06 -22.05
CA PRO A 360 -47.32 21.50 -21.89
C PRO A 360 -46.03 21.90 -21.17
N GLY A 361 -45.45 23.03 -21.56
CA GLY A 361 -44.21 23.54 -20.94
C GLY A 361 -42.93 22.83 -21.41
N VAL A 362 -43.02 21.90 -22.36
CA VAL A 362 -41.86 21.26 -23.00
C VAL A 362 -41.55 21.94 -24.33
N ARG A 363 -40.31 22.39 -24.49
CA ARG A 363 -39.75 22.96 -25.72
C ARG A 363 -38.63 22.07 -26.23
N MET A 364 -38.69 21.66 -27.49
CA MET A 364 -37.61 20.92 -28.12
C MET A 364 -36.74 21.80 -29.01
N ILE A 365 -35.42 21.61 -28.93
CA ILE A 365 -34.41 22.22 -29.80
C ILE A 365 -33.66 21.08 -30.48
N ARG A 366 -33.65 21.07 -31.82
CA ARG A 366 -32.88 20.13 -32.62
C ARG A 366 -31.64 20.81 -33.16
N LYS A 367 -30.49 20.16 -33.09
CA LYS A 367 -29.22 20.67 -33.62
C LYS A 367 -28.31 19.54 -34.10
N ASP A 368 -27.30 19.89 -34.88
CA ASP A 368 -26.25 18.94 -35.26
C ASP A 368 -25.43 18.52 -34.04
N ASN A 369 -24.94 17.28 -34.06
CA ASN A 369 -24.19 16.70 -32.94
C ASN A 369 -22.91 17.49 -32.65
N GLY A 370 -22.87 18.14 -31.48
CA GLY A 370 -21.72 18.88 -30.97
C GLY A 370 -21.21 18.35 -29.62
N GLY A 371 -21.80 17.28 -29.10
CA GLY A 371 -21.55 16.74 -27.77
C GLY A 371 -22.37 17.43 -26.67
N LYS A 372 -22.35 16.85 -25.46
CA LYS A 372 -23.15 17.26 -24.31
C LYS A 372 -22.94 18.73 -23.95
N PRO A 373 -21.70 19.26 -23.90
CA PRO A 373 -21.49 20.67 -23.59
C PRO A 373 -22.16 21.60 -24.62
N SER A 374 -22.13 21.22 -25.91
CA SER A 374 -22.78 22.00 -26.97
C SER A 374 -24.29 22.01 -26.81
N ALA A 375 -24.90 20.85 -26.51
CA ALA A 375 -26.33 20.74 -26.25
C ALA A 375 -26.76 21.53 -25.01
N LEU A 376 -26.03 21.40 -23.90
CA LEU A 376 -26.30 22.11 -22.65
C LEU A 376 -26.17 23.62 -22.83
N ASN A 377 -25.12 24.12 -23.50
CA ASN A 377 -24.96 25.55 -23.78
C ASN A 377 -26.10 26.09 -24.68
N ALA A 378 -26.56 25.33 -25.68
CA ALA A 378 -27.70 25.72 -26.51
C ALA A 378 -28.99 25.81 -25.69
N GLY A 379 -29.21 24.88 -24.76
CA GLY A 379 -30.32 24.92 -23.82
C GLY A 379 -30.24 26.12 -22.86
N ILE A 380 -29.04 26.43 -22.34
CA ILE A 380 -28.83 27.59 -21.44
C ILE A 380 -29.16 28.89 -22.18
N ALA A 381 -28.72 29.01 -23.44
CA ALA A 381 -28.99 30.20 -24.26
C ALA A 381 -30.48 30.38 -24.57
N ALA A 382 -31.24 29.27 -24.65
CA ALA A 382 -32.67 29.28 -24.92
C ALA A 382 -33.55 29.37 -23.67
N ALA A 383 -32.97 29.25 -22.48
CA ALA A 383 -33.69 29.28 -21.21
C ALA A 383 -34.36 30.62 -20.96
N SER A 384 -35.57 30.60 -20.40
CA SER A 384 -36.33 31.80 -20.07
C SER A 384 -36.04 32.33 -18.66
N HIS A 385 -35.52 31.50 -17.76
CA HIS A 385 -35.39 31.82 -16.34
C HIS A 385 -33.95 31.82 -15.80
N ASP A 386 -33.72 32.55 -14.70
CA ASP A 386 -32.40 32.72 -14.10
C ASP A 386 -31.88 31.48 -13.38
N LEU A 387 -32.78 30.63 -12.88
CA LEU A 387 -32.42 29.36 -12.28
C LEU A 387 -32.46 28.26 -13.35
N ILE A 388 -31.29 27.68 -13.60
CA ILE A 388 -31.08 26.63 -14.60
C ILE A 388 -30.91 25.31 -13.88
N VAL A 389 -31.68 24.29 -14.25
CA VAL A 389 -31.48 22.92 -13.79
C VAL A 389 -31.01 22.08 -14.97
N MET A 390 -29.98 21.26 -14.77
CA MET A 390 -29.49 20.31 -15.77
C MET A 390 -29.80 18.90 -15.29
N VAL A 391 -30.45 18.12 -16.17
CA VAL A 391 -30.86 16.73 -15.90
C VAL A 391 -30.52 15.88 -17.12
N ASP A 392 -29.84 14.75 -16.91
CA ASP A 392 -29.50 13.83 -18.00
C ASP A 392 -30.76 13.16 -18.58
N GLY A 393 -30.76 12.88 -19.89
CA GLY A 393 -31.90 12.30 -20.61
C GLY A 393 -32.38 10.92 -20.10
N ASP A 394 -31.59 10.26 -19.26
CA ASP A 394 -31.85 8.95 -18.65
C ASP A 394 -32.23 9.03 -17.15
N THR A 395 -32.53 10.22 -16.65
CA THR A 395 -32.67 10.48 -15.21
C THR A 395 -34.09 10.92 -14.84
N VAL A 396 -34.73 10.14 -13.97
CA VAL A 396 -36.08 10.40 -13.45
C VAL A 396 -35.98 11.12 -12.11
N VAL A 397 -36.64 12.27 -11.96
CA VAL A 397 -36.64 13.04 -10.70
C VAL A 397 -37.83 12.66 -9.81
N GLU A 398 -37.68 12.74 -8.49
CA GLU A 398 -38.84 12.65 -7.58
C GLU A 398 -39.70 13.94 -7.68
N PRO A 399 -41.02 13.86 -7.42
CA PRO A 399 -41.92 14.99 -7.61
C PRO A 399 -41.51 16.28 -6.88
N ASP A 400 -40.92 16.17 -5.69
CA ASP A 400 -40.50 17.34 -4.90
C ASP A 400 -39.03 17.74 -5.07
N SER A 401 -38.30 17.06 -5.96
CA SER A 401 -36.86 17.24 -6.10
C SER A 401 -36.48 18.61 -6.64
N ILE A 402 -37.18 19.12 -7.67
CA ILE A 402 -36.87 20.44 -8.24
C ILE A 402 -37.13 21.53 -7.21
N ARG A 403 -38.28 21.48 -6.52
CA ARG A 403 -38.63 22.42 -5.46
C ARG A 403 -37.59 22.43 -4.34
N ARG A 404 -37.11 21.26 -3.90
CA ARG A 404 -36.06 21.14 -2.88
C ARG A 404 -34.69 21.60 -3.38
N LEU A 405 -34.37 21.33 -4.64
CA LEU A 405 -33.07 21.65 -5.25
C LEU A 405 -32.83 23.15 -5.35
N VAL A 406 -33.89 23.96 -5.53
CA VAL A 406 -33.75 25.42 -5.68
C VAL A 406 -33.73 26.22 -4.38
N GLN A 407 -34.21 25.65 -3.26
CA GLN A 407 -34.28 26.38 -1.98
C GLN A 407 -32.93 27.01 -1.53
N PRO A 408 -31.76 26.37 -1.73
CA PRO A 408 -30.50 26.98 -1.31
C PRO A 408 -30.15 28.29 -2.04
N PHE A 409 -30.80 28.60 -3.17
CA PHE A 409 -30.65 29.90 -3.85
C PHE A 409 -31.29 31.07 -3.09
N ALA A 410 -31.93 30.85 -1.94
CA ALA A 410 -32.27 31.96 -1.04
C ALA A 410 -31.00 32.71 -0.58
N ASP A 411 -29.84 32.03 -0.51
CA ASP A 411 -28.56 32.70 -0.30
C ASP A 411 -27.98 33.19 -1.64
N PRO A 412 -27.80 34.51 -1.82
CA PRO A 412 -27.31 35.09 -3.06
C PRO A 412 -25.87 34.65 -3.39
N ARG A 413 -25.12 34.10 -2.44
CA ARG A 413 -23.75 33.60 -2.67
C ARG A 413 -23.71 32.19 -3.27
N VAL A 414 -24.84 31.46 -3.25
CA VAL A 414 -24.92 30.11 -3.81
C VAL A 414 -25.04 30.22 -5.32
N GLY A 415 -24.03 29.71 -6.04
CA GLY A 415 -24.02 29.70 -7.51
C GLY A 415 -24.46 28.36 -8.10
N ALA A 416 -24.30 27.26 -7.35
CA ALA A 416 -24.72 25.94 -7.77
C ALA A 416 -25.18 25.06 -6.60
N VAL A 417 -26.09 24.12 -6.89
CA VAL A 417 -26.62 23.14 -5.96
C VAL A 417 -26.52 21.74 -6.58
N ALA A 418 -25.89 20.83 -5.85
CA ALA A 418 -25.79 19.43 -6.24
C ALA A 418 -26.94 18.61 -5.65
N GLY A 419 -27.68 17.89 -6.50
CA GLY A 419 -28.70 16.94 -6.06
C GLY A 419 -28.15 15.58 -5.66
N ASN A 420 -29.00 14.75 -5.07
CA ASN A 420 -28.72 13.39 -4.63
C ASN A 420 -29.12 12.37 -5.71
N VAL A 421 -28.15 11.90 -6.47
CA VAL A 421 -28.39 10.94 -7.56
C VAL A 421 -28.32 9.51 -7.02
N LYS A 422 -29.33 8.71 -7.33
CA LYS A 422 -29.51 7.32 -6.93
C LYS A 422 -29.46 6.41 -8.15
N VAL A 423 -29.06 5.16 -7.92
CA VAL A 423 -29.10 4.11 -8.95
C VAL A 423 -30.50 3.51 -8.98
N GLY A 424 -31.17 3.59 -10.14
CA GLY A 424 -32.50 3.00 -10.36
C GLY A 424 -32.45 1.51 -10.70
N ASN A 425 -31.55 1.11 -11.61
CA ASN A 425 -31.43 -0.28 -12.08
C ASN A 425 -30.48 -1.12 -11.21
N ARG A 426 -30.91 -1.47 -9.99
CA ARG A 426 -30.05 -2.18 -9.01
C ARG A 426 -29.88 -3.70 -9.25
N ARG A 427 -30.12 -4.19 -10.47
CA ARG A 427 -29.99 -5.62 -10.80
C ARG A 427 -28.56 -5.97 -11.20
N GLY A 428 -28.02 -7.05 -10.64
CA GLY A 428 -26.66 -7.52 -10.91
C GLY A 428 -25.59 -6.90 -10.01
N LEU A 429 -24.39 -7.51 -10.01
CA LEU A 429 -23.30 -7.12 -9.11
C LEU A 429 -22.74 -5.72 -9.41
N VAL A 430 -22.58 -5.37 -10.69
CA VAL A 430 -22.00 -4.08 -11.12
C VAL A 430 -22.85 -2.91 -10.65
N ALA A 431 -24.16 -2.94 -10.89
CA ALA A 431 -25.08 -1.90 -10.44
C ALA A 431 -25.20 -1.86 -8.91
N CYS A 432 -25.13 -3.00 -8.23
CA CYS A 432 -25.11 -3.07 -6.76
C CYS A 432 -23.85 -2.37 -6.19
N TRP A 433 -22.68 -2.62 -6.79
CA TRP A 433 -21.43 -1.95 -6.39
C TRP A 433 -21.47 -0.45 -6.61
N GLN A 434 -22.02 0.02 -7.73
CA GLN A 434 -22.21 1.44 -7.99
C GLN A 434 -23.22 2.06 -7.04
N HIS A 435 -24.29 1.34 -6.68
CA HIS A 435 -25.23 1.78 -5.66
C HIS A 435 -24.54 1.98 -4.29
N ILE A 436 -23.71 1.04 -3.85
CA ILE A 436 -22.92 1.17 -2.61
C ILE A 436 -22.04 2.42 -2.67
N GLU A 437 -21.33 2.62 -3.78
CA GLU A 437 -20.46 3.78 -3.96
C GLU A 437 -21.24 5.09 -3.93
N TYR A 438 -22.39 5.17 -4.61
CA TYR A 438 -23.23 6.37 -4.60
C TYR A 438 -23.71 6.66 -3.17
N VAL A 439 -24.21 5.67 -2.45
CA VAL A 439 -24.67 5.90 -1.06
C VAL A 439 -23.52 6.43 -0.19
N ILE A 440 -22.32 5.84 -0.29
CA ILE A 440 -21.13 6.26 0.47
C ILE A 440 -20.67 7.67 0.04
N GLY A 441 -20.44 7.90 -1.25
CA GLY A 441 -19.88 9.14 -1.77
C GLY A 441 -20.80 10.34 -1.58
N PHE A 442 -22.11 10.18 -1.79
CA PHE A 442 -23.06 11.26 -1.61
C PHE A 442 -23.31 11.59 -0.13
N ASN A 443 -23.30 10.60 0.78
CA ASN A 443 -23.53 10.86 2.21
C ASN A 443 -22.30 11.26 3.01
N LEU A 444 -21.12 10.77 2.64
CA LEU A 444 -19.87 11.03 3.38
C LEU A 444 -19.02 12.09 2.67
N ASP A 445 -18.64 11.85 1.41
CA ASP A 445 -17.68 12.71 0.71
C ASP A 445 -18.27 14.07 0.38
N ARG A 446 -19.50 14.16 -0.14
CA ARG A 446 -20.10 15.45 -0.52
C ARG A 446 -20.30 16.37 0.68
N ARG A 447 -20.70 15.84 1.83
CA ARG A 447 -20.82 16.62 3.07
C ARG A 447 -19.47 17.14 3.54
N LEU A 448 -18.41 16.34 3.41
CA LEU A 448 -17.05 16.77 3.70
C LEU A 448 -16.61 17.91 2.75
N TYR A 449 -16.81 17.76 1.45
CA TYR A 449 -16.46 18.78 0.47
C TYR A 449 -17.27 20.07 0.61
N GLU A 450 -18.54 19.98 0.97
CA GLU A 450 -19.38 21.16 1.27
C GLU A 450 -18.84 21.94 2.48
N LEU A 451 -18.50 21.26 3.58
CA LEU A 451 -17.91 21.91 4.76
C LEU A 451 -16.55 22.56 4.47
N LEU A 452 -15.76 21.95 3.59
CA LEU A 452 -14.48 22.49 3.15
C LEU A 452 -14.63 23.57 2.07
N CYS A 453 -15.86 23.84 1.61
CA CYS A 453 -16.16 24.74 0.49
C CYS A 453 -15.35 24.41 -0.77
N CYS A 454 -15.24 23.13 -1.10
CA CYS A 454 -14.44 22.66 -2.23
C CYS A 454 -15.09 21.50 -3.00
N MET A 455 -16.41 21.57 -3.21
CA MET A 455 -17.15 20.60 -4.01
C MET A 455 -16.48 20.40 -5.37
N PRO A 456 -16.00 19.19 -5.69
CA PRO A 456 -15.28 18.96 -6.95
C PRO A 456 -16.22 18.81 -8.14
N THR A 457 -17.44 18.30 -7.93
CA THR A 457 -18.38 17.99 -9.00
C THR A 457 -19.84 18.15 -8.53
N VAL A 458 -20.61 18.98 -9.23
CA VAL A 458 -22.07 18.94 -9.28
C VAL A 458 -22.44 17.92 -10.37
N PRO A 459 -23.22 16.88 -10.08
CA PRO A 459 -23.45 15.80 -11.04
C PRO A 459 -24.32 16.28 -12.21
N GLY A 460 -23.95 15.91 -13.44
CA GLY A 460 -24.76 16.22 -14.62
C GLY A 460 -26.20 15.68 -14.59
N ALA A 461 -26.45 14.60 -13.84
CA ALA A 461 -27.77 13.99 -13.72
C ALA A 461 -28.77 14.79 -12.87
N LEU A 462 -28.31 15.62 -11.94
CA LEU A 462 -29.19 16.51 -11.16
C LEU A 462 -28.37 17.65 -10.53
N GLY A 463 -28.29 18.78 -11.24
CA GLY A 463 -27.61 19.98 -10.77
C GLY A 463 -28.43 21.24 -11.07
N ALA A 464 -28.48 22.17 -10.13
CA ALA A 464 -29.07 23.50 -10.36
C ALA A 464 -28.02 24.59 -10.26
N PHE A 465 -28.19 25.65 -11.04
CA PHE A 465 -27.20 26.71 -11.22
C PHE A 465 -27.89 28.07 -11.36
N ARG A 466 -27.25 29.12 -10.85
CA ARG A 466 -27.58 30.48 -11.28
C ARG A 466 -27.03 30.70 -12.69
N ARG A 467 -27.83 31.27 -13.57
CA ARG A 467 -27.41 31.67 -14.92
C ARG A 467 -26.17 32.57 -14.87
N THR A 468 -26.11 33.52 -13.95
CA THR A 468 -24.95 34.41 -13.74
C THR A 468 -23.69 33.64 -13.38
N ALA A 469 -23.78 32.66 -12.48
CA ALA A 469 -22.64 31.82 -12.09
C ALA A 469 -22.12 30.98 -13.27
N VAL A 470 -23.02 30.44 -14.10
CA VAL A 470 -22.64 29.71 -15.33
C VAL A 470 -21.97 30.65 -16.34
N ALA A 471 -22.50 31.86 -16.52
CA ALA A 471 -21.94 32.85 -17.43
C ALA A 471 -20.53 33.31 -16.99
N GLU A 472 -20.33 33.60 -15.70
CA GLU A 472 -19.02 33.95 -15.14
C GLU A 472 -18.02 32.80 -15.22
N ALA A 473 -18.49 31.56 -15.13
CA ALA A 473 -17.67 30.37 -15.34
C ALA A 473 -17.31 30.12 -16.82
N GLY A 474 -17.91 30.85 -17.76
CA GLY A 474 -17.68 30.71 -19.20
C GLY A 474 -18.52 29.62 -19.88
N GLY A 475 -19.59 29.16 -19.26
CA GLY A 475 -20.43 28.07 -19.77
C GLY A 475 -19.78 26.69 -19.67
N LEU A 476 -20.37 25.69 -20.34
CA LEU A 476 -19.81 24.34 -20.37
C LEU A 476 -18.72 24.24 -21.43
N SER A 477 -17.53 23.85 -20.99
CA SER A 477 -16.37 23.66 -21.85
C SER A 477 -16.39 22.31 -22.56
N THR A 478 -15.84 22.26 -23.78
CA THR A 478 -15.56 21.03 -24.54
C THR A 478 -14.12 20.54 -24.36
N ASP A 479 -13.32 21.21 -23.53
CA ASP A 479 -11.89 20.90 -23.33
C ASP A 479 -11.67 19.60 -22.55
N THR A 480 -12.68 19.17 -21.78
CA THR A 480 -12.59 18.03 -20.86
C THR A 480 -13.70 17.02 -21.12
N LEU A 481 -13.46 15.75 -20.76
CA LEU A 481 -14.46 14.67 -20.86
C LEU A 481 -15.48 14.65 -19.70
N ALA A 482 -15.27 15.51 -18.69
CA ALA A 482 -16.11 15.65 -17.51
C ALA A 482 -16.52 17.12 -17.37
N GLU A 483 -17.44 17.52 -18.25
CA GLU A 483 -17.91 18.91 -18.39
C GLU A 483 -18.52 19.46 -17.10
N ASP A 484 -19.16 18.59 -16.33
CA ASP A 484 -19.81 18.90 -15.07
C ASP A 484 -18.80 19.25 -13.98
N THR A 485 -17.70 18.48 -13.92
CA THR A 485 -16.57 18.69 -13.02
C THR A 485 -15.83 19.97 -13.38
N ASP A 486 -15.55 20.18 -14.67
CA ASP A 486 -14.93 21.42 -15.18
C ASP A 486 -15.75 22.67 -14.82
N LEU A 487 -17.06 22.67 -15.12
CA LEU A 487 -17.96 23.76 -14.76
C LEU A 487 -17.98 23.99 -13.24
N THR A 488 -18.01 22.92 -12.44
CA THR A 488 -18.01 23.02 -10.97
C THR A 488 -16.73 23.70 -10.46
N MET A 489 -15.57 23.31 -10.99
CA MET A 489 -14.30 23.94 -10.65
C MET A 489 -14.26 25.40 -11.09
N ALA A 490 -14.78 25.72 -12.27
CA ALA A 490 -14.87 27.10 -12.77
C ALA A 490 -15.76 27.98 -11.87
N ILE A 491 -16.93 27.48 -11.45
CA ILE A 491 -17.84 28.17 -10.52
C ILE A 491 -17.17 28.39 -9.16
N CYS A 492 -16.48 27.38 -8.61
CA CYS A 492 -15.69 27.53 -7.38
C CYS A 492 -14.61 28.63 -7.52
N ARG A 493 -13.93 28.71 -8.67
CA ARG A 493 -12.90 29.72 -8.93
C ARG A 493 -13.47 31.12 -9.12
N ALA A 494 -14.69 31.25 -9.65
CA ALA A 494 -15.44 32.51 -9.69
C ALA A 494 -15.92 32.96 -8.30
N GLY A 495 -15.74 32.13 -7.26
CA GLY A 495 -15.99 32.49 -5.87
C GLY A 495 -17.41 32.22 -5.38
N TRP A 496 -18.20 31.53 -6.19
CA TRP A 496 -19.53 31.08 -5.82
C TRP A 496 -19.47 29.92 -4.81
N LYS A 497 -20.45 29.91 -3.90
CA LYS A 497 -20.67 28.79 -2.99
C LYS A 497 -21.42 27.68 -3.74
N ILE A 498 -20.98 26.44 -3.53
CA ILE A 498 -21.66 25.24 -4.02
C ILE A 498 -22.12 24.43 -2.81
N VAL A 499 -23.37 24.01 -2.82
CA VAL A 499 -24.02 23.30 -1.70
C VAL A 499 -24.64 21.99 -2.16
N TYR A 500 -24.91 21.10 -1.20
CA TYR A 500 -25.50 19.79 -1.50
C TYR A 500 -26.92 19.70 -0.94
N ALA A 501 -27.89 19.45 -1.83
CA ALA A 501 -29.28 19.21 -1.47
C ALA A 501 -29.52 17.69 -1.32
N GLU A 502 -29.31 17.17 -0.10
CA GLU A 502 -29.45 15.73 0.21
C GLU A 502 -30.85 15.17 -0.08
N ASP A 503 -31.83 16.05 0.04
CA ASP A 503 -33.26 15.76 -0.03
C ASP A 503 -33.84 15.88 -1.45
N ALA A 504 -33.08 16.42 -2.42
CA ALA A 504 -33.46 16.50 -3.82
C ALA A 504 -32.93 15.27 -4.58
N ARG A 505 -33.80 14.31 -4.88
CA ARG A 505 -33.42 12.98 -5.36
C ARG A 505 -33.74 12.76 -6.83
N ALA A 506 -32.83 12.09 -7.53
CA ALA A 506 -33.07 11.63 -8.89
C ALA A 506 -32.51 10.23 -9.11
N TRP A 507 -33.10 9.49 -10.03
CA TRP A 507 -32.84 8.08 -10.29
C TRP A 507 -32.27 7.94 -11.70
N THR A 508 -31.02 7.48 -11.80
CA THR A 508 -30.31 7.30 -13.08
C THR A 508 -29.99 5.83 -13.34
N GLU A 509 -29.66 5.51 -14.59
CA GLU A 509 -29.24 4.19 -15.03
C GLU A 509 -27.73 3.99 -14.82
N ALA A 510 -27.36 3.00 -14.00
CA ALA A 510 -25.98 2.55 -13.84
C ALA A 510 -25.59 1.52 -14.90
N PRO A 511 -24.30 1.43 -15.27
CA PRO A 511 -23.74 0.33 -16.06
C PRO A 511 -24.17 -1.07 -15.58
N ALA A 512 -24.60 -1.91 -16.51
CA ALA A 512 -24.98 -3.30 -16.22
C ALA A 512 -23.78 -4.26 -16.30
N THR A 513 -22.72 -3.89 -17.03
CA THR A 513 -21.55 -4.75 -17.29
C THR A 513 -20.24 -4.09 -16.89
N LEU A 514 -19.19 -4.89 -16.64
CA LEU A 514 -17.86 -4.39 -16.34
C LEU A 514 -17.26 -3.56 -17.49
N ALA A 515 -17.55 -3.91 -18.75
CA ALA A 515 -17.07 -3.16 -19.91
C ALA A 515 -17.71 -1.76 -19.99
N GLN A 516 -19.01 -1.65 -19.69
CA GLN A 516 -19.69 -0.37 -19.58
C GLN A 516 -19.15 0.44 -18.39
N LEU A 517 -18.97 -0.20 -17.24
CA LEU A 517 -18.39 0.43 -16.06
C LEU A 517 -16.98 0.97 -16.37
N TRP A 518 -16.13 0.20 -17.04
CA TRP A 518 -14.80 0.63 -17.45
C TRP A 518 -14.84 1.93 -18.26
N LYS A 519 -15.67 1.97 -19.32
CA LYS A 519 -15.80 3.16 -20.17
C LYS A 519 -16.26 4.38 -19.37
N GLN A 520 -17.22 4.19 -18.45
CA GLN A 520 -17.69 5.24 -17.56
C GLN A 520 -16.56 5.75 -16.65
N ARG A 521 -15.88 4.84 -15.93
CA ARG A 521 -14.85 5.17 -14.95
C ARG A 521 -13.62 5.78 -15.57
N TYR A 522 -13.23 5.29 -16.75
CA TYR A 522 -12.14 5.88 -17.51
C TYR A 522 -12.45 7.32 -17.91
N ARG A 523 -13.66 7.58 -18.44
CA ARG A 523 -14.10 8.93 -18.81
C ARG A 523 -14.10 9.87 -17.61
N TRP A 524 -14.65 9.43 -16.47
CA TRP A 524 -14.72 10.24 -15.25
C TRP A 524 -13.33 10.51 -14.68
N SER A 525 -12.51 9.48 -14.54
CA SER A 525 -11.16 9.61 -13.96
C SER A 525 -10.28 10.48 -14.85
N TYR A 526 -10.27 10.24 -16.16
CA TYR A 526 -9.49 11.03 -17.09
C TYR A 526 -10.00 12.47 -17.20
N GLY A 527 -11.32 12.66 -17.35
CA GLY A 527 -11.93 13.99 -17.39
C GLY A 527 -11.68 14.81 -16.14
N THR A 528 -11.70 14.17 -14.96
CA THR A 528 -11.34 14.81 -13.69
C THR A 528 -9.88 15.27 -13.69
N MET A 529 -8.95 14.45 -14.15
CA MET A 529 -7.54 14.84 -14.27
C MET A 529 -7.34 15.99 -15.27
N GLN A 530 -8.09 16.01 -16.39
CA GLN A 530 -8.08 17.13 -17.34
C GLN A 530 -8.59 18.43 -16.69
N ALA A 531 -9.71 18.37 -15.95
CA ALA A 531 -10.25 19.52 -15.23
C ALA A 531 -9.26 20.03 -14.16
N MET A 532 -8.68 19.12 -13.35
CA MET A 532 -7.65 19.48 -12.38
C MET A 532 -6.46 20.20 -13.04
N TRP A 533 -6.00 19.69 -14.18
CA TRP A 533 -4.91 20.31 -14.94
C TRP A 533 -5.30 21.68 -15.49
N LYS A 534 -6.49 21.81 -16.08
CA LYS A 534 -7.04 23.08 -16.57
C LYS A 534 -7.08 24.13 -15.45
N HIS A 535 -7.49 23.73 -14.25
CA HIS A 535 -7.66 24.60 -13.08
C HIS A 535 -6.46 24.68 -12.13
N ARG A 536 -5.31 24.07 -12.46
CA ARG A 536 -4.12 23.97 -11.58
C ARG A 536 -3.61 25.29 -11.00
N ARG A 537 -3.82 26.41 -11.71
CA ARG A 537 -3.42 27.76 -11.25
C ARG A 537 -4.22 28.23 -10.02
N ALA A 538 -5.36 27.61 -9.73
CA ALA A 538 -6.15 27.91 -8.53
C ALA A 538 -5.35 27.73 -7.23
N ILE A 539 -4.32 26.86 -7.21
CA ILE A 539 -3.45 26.66 -6.05
C ILE A 539 -2.76 27.97 -5.62
N THR A 540 -2.36 28.78 -6.61
CA THR A 540 -1.67 30.06 -6.40
C THR A 540 -2.61 31.26 -6.35
N ASP A 541 -3.86 31.11 -6.79
CA ASP A 541 -4.86 32.19 -6.77
C ASP A 541 -5.13 32.68 -5.32
N GLY A 542 -5.48 33.97 -5.19
CA GLY A 542 -5.97 34.56 -3.94
C GLY A 542 -7.49 34.40 -3.76
N GLY A 543 -8.01 34.82 -2.60
CA GLY A 543 -9.46 34.90 -2.36
C GLY A 543 -10.21 33.55 -2.37
N PRO A 544 -11.51 33.55 -2.73
CA PRO A 544 -12.34 32.34 -2.81
C PRO A 544 -11.80 31.26 -3.76
N SER A 545 -11.23 31.64 -4.90
CA SER A 545 -10.55 30.72 -5.85
C SER A 545 -9.41 29.95 -5.18
N GLY A 546 -8.63 30.65 -4.34
CA GLY A 546 -7.51 30.06 -3.61
C GLY A 546 -7.91 28.98 -2.60
N ARG A 547 -9.12 29.04 -2.03
CA ARG A 547 -9.60 28.00 -1.09
C ARG A 547 -9.82 26.66 -1.81
N PHE A 548 -10.56 26.67 -2.93
CA PHE A 548 -10.74 25.47 -3.75
C PHE A 548 -9.38 24.95 -4.25
N GLY A 549 -8.51 25.84 -4.72
CA GLY A 549 -7.20 25.47 -5.21
C GLY A 549 -6.29 24.84 -4.17
N ARG A 550 -6.21 25.40 -2.95
CA ARG A 550 -5.27 24.93 -1.90
C ARG A 550 -5.79 23.76 -1.07
N VAL A 551 -7.11 23.55 -1.04
CA VAL A 551 -7.73 22.46 -0.28
C VAL A 551 -8.31 21.40 -1.22
N GLY A 552 -9.17 21.81 -2.15
CA GLY A 552 -9.88 20.91 -3.06
C GLY A 552 -8.96 20.15 -4.01
N LEU A 553 -8.08 20.84 -4.74
CA LEU A 553 -7.19 20.19 -5.71
C LEU A 553 -6.20 19.20 -5.07
N PRO A 554 -5.49 19.52 -3.96
CA PRO A 554 -4.66 18.55 -3.26
C PRO A 554 -5.46 17.38 -2.71
N LEU A 555 -6.64 17.61 -2.15
CA LEU A 555 -7.50 16.55 -1.61
C LEU A 555 -7.95 15.59 -2.73
N LEU A 556 -8.34 16.14 -3.88
CA LEU A 556 -8.74 15.36 -5.06
C LEU A 556 -7.56 14.63 -5.69
N GLY A 557 -6.39 15.26 -5.80
CA GLY A 557 -5.18 14.62 -6.31
C GLY A 557 -4.67 13.51 -5.41
N LEU A 558 -4.63 13.73 -4.10
CA LEU A 558 -4.15 12.75 -3.13
C LEU A 558 -5.07 11.53 -3.06
N PHE A 559 -6.37 11.73 -2.82
CA PHE A 559 -7.31 10.63 -2.59
C PHE A 559 -7.97 10.09 -3.86
N GLY A 560 -8.07 10.90 -4.91
CA GLY A 560 -8.66 10.49 -6.20
C GLY A 560 -7.65 9.95 -7.21
N VAL A 561 -6.35 10.24 -7.06
CA VAL A 561 -5.31 9.83 -8.01
C VAL A 561 -4.13 9.12 -7.34
N ILE A 562 -3.40 9.78 -6.45
CA ILE A 562 -2.12 9.27 -5.91
C ILE A 562 -2.32 8.00 -5.08
N LEU A 563 -3.18 8.03 -4.06
CA LEU A 563 -3.40 6.87 -3.19
C LEU A 563 -3.98 5.66 -3.94
N PRO A 564 -4.98 5.82 -4.83
CA PRO A 564 -5.45 4.72 -5.66
C PRO A 564 -4.37 4.12 -6.60
N LEU A 565 -3.42 4.92 -7.10
CA LEU A 565 -2.28 4.41 -7.89
C LEU A 565 -1.30 3.59 -7.06
N LEU A 566 -1.16 3.88 -5.77
CA LEU A 566 -0.29 3.14 -4.84
C LEU A 566 -0.96 1.89 -4.24
N ALA A 567 -2.29 1.81 -4.30
CA ALA A 567 -3.06 0.71 -3.73
C ALA A 567 -2.70 -0.71 -4.24
N PRO A 568 -2.30 -0.94 -5.51
CA PRO A 568 -1.80 -2.25 -5.94
C PRO A 568 -0.55 -2.72 -5.19
N VAL A 569 0.35 -1.79 -4.84
CA VAL A 569 1.57 -2.10 -4.06
C VAL A 569 1.18 -2.57 -2.66
N ILE A 570 0.17 -1.94 -2.07
CA ILE A 570 -0.36 -2.32 -0.75
C ILE A 570 -0.91 -3.74 -0.77
N ASP A 571 -1.70 -4.08 -1.80
CA ASP A 571 -2.27 -5.43 -1.91
C ASP A 571 -1.17 -6.48 -2.14
N LEU A 572 -0.14 -6.16 -2.94
CA LEU A 572 1.02 -7.03 -3.12
C LEU A 572 1.79 -7.25 -1.82
N LEU A 573 1.99 -6.18 -1.03
CA LEU A 573 2.64 -6.27 0.29
C LEU A 573 1.78 -7.08 1.28
N ALA A 574 0.46 -6.95 1.24
CA ALA A 574 -0.43 -7.77 2.07
C ALA A 574 -0.34 -9.25 1.71
N VAL A 575 -0.34 -9.60 0.42
CA VAL A 575 -0.15 -10.99 -0.04
C VAL A 575 1.25 -11.50 0.36
N TYR A 576 2.28 -10.70 0.14
CA TYR A 576 3.64 -11.03 0.56
C TYR A 576 3.71 -11.27 2.09
N GLY A 577 3.08 -10.41 2.89
CA GLY A 577 3.03 -10.54 4.34
C GLY A 577 2.31 -11.80 4.82
N LEU A 578 1.23 -12.21 4.15
CA LEU A 578 0.51 -13.44 4.46
C LEU A 578 1.30 -14.71 4.13
N VAL A 579 2.17 -14.66 3.12
CA VAL A 579 2.95 -15.83 2.69
C VAL A 579 4.28 -15.93 3.44
N PHE A 580 5.00 -14.80 3.57
CA PHE A 580 6.41 -14.75 3.97
C PHE A 580 6.68 -14.03 5.30
N LEU A 581 5.78 -13.17 5.78
CA LEU A 581 5.94 -12.44 7.06
C LEU A 581 5.02 -13.03 8.14
N ASP A 582 4.74 -12.25 9.18
CA ASP A 582 3.79 -12.61 10.23
C ASP A 582 2.35 -12.63 9.69
N ARG A 583 1.86 -13.85 9.47
CA ARG A 583 0.52 -14.11 8.94
C ARG A 583 -0.58 -13.56 9.83
N GLY A 584 -0.41 -13.62 11.15
CA GLY A 584 -1.41 -13.20 12.14
C GLY A 584 -1.59 -11.69 12.13
N HIS A 585 -0.49 -10.94 12.23
CA HIS A 585 -0.51 -9.49 12.18
C HIS A 585 -0.99 -8.97 10.82
N THR A 586 -0.54 -9.58 9.72
CA THR A 586 -0.97 -9.19 8.38
C THR A 586 -2.47 -9.43 8.16
N ALA A 587 -2.98 -10.60 8.56
CA ALA A 587 -4.41 -10.91 8.46
C ALA A 587 -5.26 -9.99 9.34
N LEU A 588 -4.80 -9.70 10.57
CA LEU A 588 -5.50 -8.79 11.48
C LEU A 588 -5.59 -7.37 10.91
N ALA A 589 -4.49 -6.84 10.36
CA ALA A 589 -4.46 -5.51 9.75
C ALA A 589 -5.42 -5.43 8.55
N TRP A 590 -5.44 -6.46 7.70
CA TRP A 590 -6.34 -6.54 6.56
C TRP A 590 -7.81 -6.62 6.98
N LEU A 591 -8.13 -7.48 7.95
CA LEU A 591 -9.48 -7.62 8.49
C LEU A 591 -9.96 -6.32 9.16
N ALA A 592 -9.09 -5.63 9.91
CA ALA A 592 -9.42 -4.35 10.52
C ALA A 592 -9.78 -3.29 9.46
N MET A 593 -9.05 -3.23 8.35
CA MET A 593 -9.36 -2.36 7.22
C MET A 593 -10.74 -2.69 6.61
N LEU A 594 -11.03 -3.97 6.37
CA LEU A 594 -12.34 -4.40 5.84
C LEU A 594 -13.48 -4.07 6.80
N CYS A 595 -13.28 -4.28 8.11
CA CYS A 595 -14.25 -3.91 9.13
C CYS A 595 -14.51 -2.40 9.14
N LEU A 596 -13.48 -1.57 9.03
CA LEU A 596 -13.62 -0.11 8.94
C LEU A 596 -14.41 0.31 7.70
N GLN A 597 -14.11 -0.28 6.54
CA GLN A 597 -14.84 -0.01 5.29
C GLN A 597 -16.31 -0.41 5.40
N PHE A 598 -16.58 -1.62 5.92
CA PHE A 598 -17.95 -2.11 6.13
C PHE A 598 -18.73 -1.24 7.12
N ALA A 599 -18.12 -0.86 8.24
CA ALA A 599 -18.73 0.02 9.24
C ALA A 599 -19.07 1.39 8.64
N SER A 600 -18.16 1.97 7.84
CA SER A 600 -18.37 3.24 7.15
C SER A 600 -19.53 3.16 6.17
N ALA A 601 -19.60 2.08 5.38
CA ALA A 601 -20.69 1.84 4.45
C ALA A 601 -22.03 1.64 5.18
N ALA A 602 -22.05 0.86 6.27
CA ALA A 602 -23.25 0.64 7.07
C ALA A 602 -23.78 1.93 7.70
N ILE A 603 -22.89 2.82 8.16
CA ILE A 603 -23.28 4.15 8.64
C ILE A 603 -23.87 4.98 7.50
N ALA A 604 -23.20 5.06 6.34
CA ALA A 604 -23.71 5.81 5.18
C ALA A 604 -25.10 5.35 4.75
N PHE A 605 -25.33 4.03 4.65
CA PHE A 605 -26.64 3.46 4.33
C PHE A 605 -27.72 3.81 5.35
N ARG A 606 -27.40 3.75 6.64
CA ARG A 606 -28.34 4.16 7.71
C ARG A 606 -28.68 5.65 7.63
N LEU A 607 -27.71 6.50 7.32
CA LEU A 607 -27.92 7.94 7.16
C LEU A 607 -28.81 8.27 5.95
N ASP A 608 -28.72 7.47 4.90
CA ASP A 608 -29.48 7.64 3.65
C ASP A 608 -30.87 6.97 3.70
N GLY A 609 -31.16 6.16 4.73
CA GLY A 609 -32.37 5.36 4.84
C GLY A 609 -32.40 4.13 3.94
N GLU A 610 -31.26 3.70 3.41
CA GLU A 610 -31.14 2.56 2.48
C GLU A 610 -31.05 1.23 3.24
N ARG A 611 -31.59 0.16 2.64
CA ARG A 611 -31.52 -1.19 3.21
C ARG A 611 -30.07 -1.67 3.19
N LEU A 612 -29.59 -2.29 4.28
CA LEU A 612 -28.20 -2.78 4.39
C LEU A 612 -27.88 -4.00 3.51
N ARG A 613 -28.89 -4.64 2.90
CA ARG A 613 -28.71 -5.87 2.12
C ARG A 613 -27.59 -5.76 1.07
N PRO A 614 -27.48 -4.71 0.23
CA PRO A 614 -26.44 -4.59 -0.79
C PRO A 614 -25.00 -4.77 -0.26
N LEU A 615 -24.75 -4.43 1.01
CA LEU A 615 -23.42 -4.50 1.63
C LEU A 615 -22.84 -5.91 1.69
N TRP A 616 -23.62 -6.98 1.51
CA TRP A 616 -23.07 -8.34 1.38
C TRP A 616 -22.11 -8.47 0.19
N THR A 617 -22.28 -7.64 -0.85
CA THR A 617 -21.42 -7.62 -2.04
C THR A 617 -20.13 -6.83 -1.85
N LEU A 618 -19.96 -6.11 -0.74
CA LEU A 618 -18.82 -5.23 -0.48
C LEU A 618 -17.49 -5.99 -0.38
N PRO A 619 -17.38 -7.17 0.28
CA PRO A 619 -16.15 -7.97 0.23
C PRO A 619 -15.74 -8.37 -1.20
N LEU A 620 -16.71 -8.62 -2.08
CA LEU A 620 -16.44 -8.97 -3.49
C LEU A 620 -15.88 -7.78 -4.29
N GLN A 621 -16.13 -6.54 -3.87
CA GLN A 621 -15.53 -5.37 -4.50
C GLN A 621 -14.01 -5.38 -4.44
N GLN A 622 -13.41 -5.98 -3.40
CA GLN A 622 -11.96 -6.03 -3.23
C GLN A 622 -11.26 -6.85 -4.33
N PHE A 623 -11.95 -7.88 -4.84
CA PHE A 623 -11.37 -8.83 -5.79
C PHE A 623 -11.66 -8.48 -7.25
N ALA A 624 -12.71 -7.71 -7.53
CA ALA A 624 -13.11 -7.37 -8.90
C ALA A 624 -13.15 -5.86 -9.15
N TYR A 625 -14.03 -5.14 -8.44
CA TYR A 625 -14.23 -3.70 -8.65
C TYR A 625 -12.94 -2.90 -8.41
N ARG A 626 -12.24 -3.18 -7.32
CA ARG A 626 -11.01 -2.50 -6.93
C ARG A 626 -9.88 -2.73 -7.94
N GLN A 627 -9.76 -3.96 -8.45
CA GLN A 627 -8.77 -4.31 -9.48
C GLN A 627 -9.06 -3.60 -10.80
N LEU A 628 -10.35 -3.52 -11.19
CA LEU A 628 -10.77 -2.72 -12.34
C LEU A 628 -10.41 -1.24 -12.16
N MET A 629 -10.65 -0.67 -10.98
CA MET A 629 -10.30 0.72 -10.70
C MET A 629 -8.79 0.98 -10.74
N TYR A 630 -7.94 0.05 -10.33
CA TYR A 630 -6.48 0.19 -10.46
C TYR A 630 -6.06 0.40 -11.91
N LEU A 631 -6.56 -0.46 -12.80
CA LEU A 631 -6.21 -0.40 -14.21
C LEU A 631 -6.80 0.86 -14.87
N VAL A 632 -8.03 1.23 -14.52
CA VAL A 632 -8.65 2.47 -15.01
C VAL A 632 -7.84 3.69 -14.61
N ILE A 633 -7.47 3.83 -13.33
CA ILE A 633 -6.74 4.99 -12.83
C ILE A 633 -5.32 5.03 -13.41
N ALA A 634 -4.65 3.88 -13.51
CA ALA A 634 -3.35 3.78 -14.17
C ALA A 634 -3.43 4.20 -15.64
N GLN A 635 -4.44 3.72 -16.39
CA GLN A 635 -4.66 4.10 -17.78
C GLN A 635 -4.95 5.60 -17.90
N SER A 636 -5.84 6.15 -17.06
CA SER A 636 -6.19 7.58 -17.07
C SER A 636 -4.99 8.46 -16.73
N ALA A 637 -4.18 8.08 -15.75
CA ALA A 637 -2.97 8.80 -15.37
C ALA A 637 -1.92 8.77 -16.49
N ALA A 638 -1.68 7.61 -17.11
CA ALA A 638 -0.77 7.50 -18.26
C ALA A 638 -1.25 8.36 -19.45
N THR A 639 -2.56 8.35 -19.74
CA THR A 639 -3.16 9.16 -20.80
C THR A 639 -3.00 10.66 -20.51
N ALA A 640 -3.22 11.08 -19.26
CA ALA A 640 -3.06 12.47 -18.82
C ALA A 640 -1.61 12.95 -18.93
N LEU A 641 -0.64 12.11 -18.53
CA LEU A 641 0.78 12.41 -18.68
C LEU A 641 1.22 12.49 -20.15
N ALA A 642 0.61 11.68 -21.02
CA ALA A 642 0.87 11.71 -22.46
C ALA A 642 0.18 12.89 -23.19
N GLY A 643 -0.75 13.60 -22.55
CA GLY A 643 -1.47 14.74 -23.15
C GLY A 643 -2.44 14.38 -24.28
N ALA A 644 -2.88 13.13 -24.38
CA ALA A 644 -3.71 12.66 -25.48
C ALA A 644 -5.15 13.20 -25.41
N ARG A 645 -5.64 13.84 -26.47
CA ARG A 645 -7.06 14.24 -26.57
C ARG A 645 -7.91 13.05 -26.99
N LEU A 646 -8.91 12.69 -26.20
CA LEU A 646 -9.83 11.60 -26.51
C LEU A 646 -11.22 12.12 -26.82
N ARG A 647 -11.88 11.49 -27.78
CA ARG A 647 -13.29 11.74 -28.12
C ARG A 647 -14.21 10.99 -27.16
N TRP A 648 -15.42 11.52 -26.96
CA TRP A 648 -16.45 10.93 -26.11
C TRP A 648 -16.88 9.54 -26.62
N HIS A 649 -16.91 8.54 -25.72
CA HIS A 649 -17.37 7.17 -26.00
C HIS A 649 -18.69 6.83 -25.27
N LYS A 650 -19.58 6.10 -25.97
CA LYS A 650 -20.99 5.79 -25.62
C LYS A 650 -21.17 4.60 -24.66
N LEU A 651 -22.26 4.61 -23.88
CA LEU A 651 -22.81 3.49 -23.10
C LEU A 651 -24.15 3.02 -23.71
N HIS A 652 -24.43 1.71 -23.67
CA HIS A 652 -25.71 1.16 -24.14
C HIS A 652 -26.73 1.21 -22.99
N ARG A 653 -27.89 1.85 -23.23
CA ARG A 653 -28.96 2.03 -22.23
C ARG A 653 -29.98 0.90 -22.30
N THR A 654 -30.65 0.64 -21.17
CA THR A 654 -31.69 -0.38 -21.01
C THR A 654 -33.03 0.19 -20.52
N GLY A 655 -33.07 1.48 -20.15
CA GLY A 655 -34.29 2.17 -19.71
C GLY A 655 -34.63 1.92 -18.23
N LEU A 656 -35.17 2.93 -17.56
CA LEU A 656 -35.71 2.80 -16.20
C LEU A 656 -37.21 2.50 -16.29
N ALA A 657 -37.66 1.38 -15.72
CA ALA A 657 -39.10 1.09 -15.64
C ALA A 657 -39.78 2.15 -14.74
N THR A 658 -40.83 2.78 -15.24
CA THR A 658 -41.67 3.71 -14.46
C THR A 658 -42.29 2.94 -13.28
N THR A 659 -41.78 3.19 -12.07
CA THR A 659 -42.39 2.68 -10.85
C THR A 659 -43.72 3.39 -10.63
N THR A 660 -44.80 2.80 -11.13
CA THR A 660 -46.14 3.01 -10.59
C THR A 660 -46.14 2.54 -9.13
N GLY A 661 -46.68 3.35 -8.24
CA GLY A 661 -46.38 3.36 -6.81
C GLY A 661 -46.54 2.04 -6.05
N GLY A 662 -45.67 1.86 -5.06
CA GLY A 662 -45.76 0.82 -4.02
C GLY A 662 -44.55 0.89 -3.10
N ARG A 663 -44.78 1.29 -1.84
CA ARG A 663 -43.81 1.53 -0.76
C ARG A 663 -42.88 0.35 -0.45
#